data_AF-A0A956F685-F1
#
_entry.id   AF-A0A956F685-F1
#
_cell.length_a   1.000
_cell.length_b   1.000
_cell.length_c   1.000
_cell.angle_alpha   90.00
_cell.angle_beta   90.00
_cell.angle_gamma   90.00
#
_symmetry.space_group_name_H-M   'P 1'
#
loop_
_entity.id
_entity.type
_entity.pdbx_description
1 polymer ?
#
loop_
_entity_poly.entity_id
_entity_poly.type
_entity_poly.pdbx_seq_one_letter_code
_entity_poly.pdbx_strand_id
1 'polypeptide(L)'
;MRGWIGSLGLGVSLVAAGCGDDTTPGILTTFGVPTSDSGGGDTGMGPGGSDGSAGDTEVGTGAAQSTGADDTGPDSTGPVPPECGNERLEEGEECDGSELDGQDCVGLGFDEGALACDPRTCTFDRSECVSWECGDGTIQPPETCEGDELDGNDCTTLGMGFDAGTLACDPSSCTFDVSGCVSWECNNGTLDPGESCDGADLDGNGCTTLGMGFDAGTLACDPVSCAFDTSACTACGDGTAQGAELCDGADLDGETCVTQGYDYGTLACAAGCGAFDPAGCNDYSCGDGMITPAVGEQCDGADLGGQSCTTIGVGYDGGTLACDPTTCSFDTSGCSICGNNVIEAAEACDFLNLGGETCITQGFDAGTLACAPGCGGFDTSGCITWSCGDGLVTLGEVCDGANLDGESCITQGFDGGTLACSPGCVAFDTSGCFDCGDGVLNGFEQCDGADLDGETCITQGYTGGTLLCAPNCTFNTTSCSSCGNGLVDGPEVCDGANLAGQTCGTQGFPAGGTLACSGDCASFDTSACLTDSGDCCIANGSPGCNEAGCEAAMCAADPYCCDTLWDGICAGNAPLVCGICAGDGCTHDLCTTGGTLSLGCDACVDTICFYDSYCCDTAWDIFCVDEVETFCGLSPCP
;
A
#
# COMPACT_ATOMS: atom_id res chain seq x y z
N MET A 1 14.06 -30.68 55.94
CA MET A 1 15.41 -30.07 56.02
C MET A 1 15.34 -28.81 55.17
N ARG A 2 15.00 -27.65 55.73
CA ARG A 2 15.86 -26.56 56.29
C ARG A 2 16.78 -25.87 55.26
N GLY A 3 16.60 -24.55 55.12
CA GLY A 3 17.47 -23.54 54.45
C GLY A 3 16.63 -22.56 53.60
N TRP A 4 16.17 -21.35 53.99
CA TRP A 4 16.87 -20.10 54.43
C TRP A 4 17.90 -19.63 53.36
N ILE A 5 17.99 -18.41 52.79
CA ILE A 5 17.57 -16.99 52.98
C ILE A 5 17.77 -16.32 51.58
N GLY A 6 17.01 -15.32 51.12
CA GLY A 6 17.44 -13.92 51.27
C GLY A 6 16.91 -12.97 50.19
N SER A 7 16.26 -11.91 50.67
CA SER A 7 15.92 -10.69 49.93
C SER A 7 17.16 -9.83 49.74
N LEU A 8 17.29 -9.19 48.57
CA LEU A 8 18.07 -7.97 48.37
C LEU A 8 17.33 -7.09 47.37
N GLY A 9 16.78 -5.99 47.88
CA GLY A 9 16.34 -4.87 47.07
C GLY A 9 17.52 -3.98 46.71
N LEU A 10 17.53 -3.49 45.48
CA LEU A 10 18.35 -2.37 45.04
C LEU A 10 17.45 -1.49 44.17
N GLY A 11 16.95 -0.42 44.79
CA GLY A 11 16.45 0.73 44.07
C GLY A 11 17.62 1.51 43.50
N VAL A 12 17.62 1.70 42.18
CA VAL A 12 18.51 2.63 41.50
C VAL A 12 17.64 3.74 40.93
N SER A 13 17.91 4.95 41.42
CA SER A 13 17.35 6.22 40.98
C SER A 13 17.86 6.52 39.57
N LEU A 14 16.97 6.63 38.57
CA LEU A 14 17.35 7.19 37.27
C LEU A 14 17.34 8.72 37.33
N VAL A 15 18.46 9.28 36.86
CA VAL A 15 18.71 10.69 36.62
C VAL A 15 18.07 11.05 35.28
N ALA A 16 17.14 12.01 35.27
CA ALA A 16 16.61 12.60 34.05
C ALA A 16 17.62 13.61 33.49
N ALA A 17 18.19 13.32 32.33
CA ALA A 17 18.87 14.29 31.47
C ALA A 17 17.93 14.59 30.30
N GLY A 18 17.54 15.86 30.17
CA GLY A 18 16.81 16.35 29.01
C GLY A 18 17.75 16.68 27.86
N CYS A 19 17.23 16.52 26.65
CA CYS A 19 17.56 17.31 25.46
C CYS A 19 16.30 17.33 24.60
N GLY A 20 15.83 18.52 24.24
CA GLY A 20 14.78 18.68 23.25
C GLY A 20 15.33 18.53 21.84
N ASP A 21 14.43 18.32 20.89
CA ASP A 21 14.52 19.04 19.62
C ASP A 21 13.14 19.15 18.96
N ASP A 22 12.91 20.36 18.46
CA ASP A 22 11.79 20.81 17.66
C ASP A 22 11.95 20.27 16.23
N THR A 23 10.88 19.75 15.60
CA THR A 23 10.66 19.92 14.15
C THR A 23 9.25 19.43 13.75
N THR A 24 8.41 20.37 13.31
CA THR A 24 7.22 20.09 12.48
C THR A 24 7.29 20.96 11.21
N PRO A 25 7.11 20.41 10.00
CA PRO A 25 6.90 21.21 8.80
C PRO A 25 5.39 21.36 8.49
N GLY A 26 4.90 22.59 8.29
CA GLY A 26 4.31 23.08 7.02
C GLY A 26 2.88 22.59 6.75
N ILE A 27 1.88 23.36 6.30
CA ILE A 27 1.88 24.42 5.29
C ILE A 27 0.42 24.92 5.12
N LEU A 28 0.25 26.22 4.83
CA LEU A 28 -0.78 26.94 4.02
C LEU A 28 -2.27 26.52 4.07
N THR A 29 -3.31 27.34 3.93
CA THR A 29 -3.60 28.77 3.68
C THR A 29 -5.13 28.81 3.59
N THR A 30 -5.83 29.84 4.08
CA THR A 30 -6.96 30.37 3.29
C THR A 30 -7.28 31.83 3.58
N PHE A 31 -7.55 32.50 2.47
CA PHE A 31 -8.05 33.83 2.20
C PHE A 31 -9.24 34.29 3.05
N GLY A 32 -9.27 35.58 3.38
CA GLY A 32 -10.47 36.29 3.80
C GLY A 32 -10.62 37.60 3.05
N VAL A 33 -11.72 37.75 2.31
CA VAL A 33 -12.39 39.01 1.91
C VAL A 33 -13.85 38.67 1.49
N PRO A 34 -14.79 39.64 1.34
CA PRO A 34 -15.71 40.20 2.36
C PRO A 34 -17.21 39.97 1.99
N THR A 35 -18.15 40.46 2.82
CA THR A 35 -19.52 40.94 2.46
C THR A 35 -20.23 41.39 3.75
N SER A 36 -20.52 42.70 3.97
CA SER A 36 -21.69 43.51 3.55
C SER A 36 -23.03 43.18 4.26
N ASP A 37 -23.32 43.99 5.29
CA ASP A 37 -24.51 44.85 5.49
C ASP A 37 -25.85 44.47 4.83
N SER A 38 -26.93 44.40 5.63
CA SER A 38 -28.21 45.16 5.47
C SER A 38 -29.42 44.48 6.14
N GLY A 39 -30.05 45.19 7.09
CA GLY A 39 -31.46 45.62 7.02
C GLY A 39 -32.64 44.65 7.29
N GLY A 40 -33.46 45.03 8.28
CA GLY A 40 -34.90 44.70 8.47
C GLY A 40 -35.31 45.00 9.93
N GLY A 41 -36.28 45.84 10.33
CA GLY A 41 -37.46 46.40 9.67
C GLY A 41 -38.49 45.29 9.42
N ASP A 42 -39.74 45.28 9.88
CA ASP A 42 -40.62 46.16 10.68
C ASP A 42 -41.87 45.30 11.03
N THR A 43 -42.68 45.78 11.99
CA THR A 43 -44.14 45.53 12.19
C THR A 43 -44.80 44.15 12.00
N GLY A 44 -45.70 43.82 12.95
CA GLY A 44 -46.92 43.07 12.60
C GLY A 44 -47.47 42.13 13.66
N MET A 45 -48.55 42.56 14.33
CA MET A 45 -49.43 41.80 15.20
C MET A 45 -49.95 40.49 14.60
N GLY A 46 -50.16 39.49 15.47
CA GLY A 46 -51.11 38.38 15.29
C GLY A 46 -51.69 37.96 16.65
N PRO A 47 -52.96 37.53 16.73
CA PRO A 47 -53.80 37.65 17.93
C PRO A 47 -53.85 36.36 18.77
N GLY A 48 -54.19 36.50 20.05
CA GLY A 48 -54.58 35.41 20.94
C GLY A 48 -55.80 35.82 21.73
N GLY A 49 -56.96 35.24 21.38
CA GLY A 49 -58.21 35.43 22.10
C GLY A 49 -58.35 34.48 23.29
N SER A 50 -59.19 34.87 24.23
CA SER A 50 -60.02 33.94 25.03
C SER A 50 -61.09 34.73 25.78
N ASP A 51 -62.32 34.24 25.64
CA ASP A 51 -63.61 34.75 26.11
C ASP A 51 -63.76 34.97 27.63
N GLY A 52 -64.75 35.80 27.99
CA GLY A 52 -65.32 35.79 29.34
C GLY A 52 -66.30 36.92 29.66
N SER A 53 -67.53 36.81 29.13
CA SER A 53 -68.84 37.23 29.70
C SER A 53 -68.93 38.43 30.66
N ALA A 54 -69.77 39.42 30.29
CA ALA A 54 -71.05 39.74 30.96
C ALA A 54 -71.48 41.22 30.76
N GLY A 55 -72.77 41.44 30.48
CA GLY A 55 -73.53 42.56 31.05
C GLY A 55 -73.89 43.74 30.13
N ASP A 56 -74.99 43.59 29.38
CA ASP A 56 -76.21 44.41 29.41
C ASP A 56 -76.16 45.96 29.33
N THR A 57 -76.71 46.42 28.19
CA THR A 57 -77.84 47.37 28.01
C THR A 57 -77.57 48.87 27.78
N GLU A 58 -78.19 49.34 26.69
CA GLU A 58 -78.25 50.70 26.18
C GLU A 58 -79.19 51.65 26.95
N VAL A 59 -78.79 52.93 26.91
CA VAL A 59 -79.56 54.16 26.64
C VAL A 59 -81.08 54.18 26.87
N GLY A 60 -81.57 55.18 27.62
CA GLY A 60 -82.91 55.74 27.35
C GLY A 60 -83.64 56.38 28.54
N THR A 61 -83.44 57.68 28.71
CA THR A 61 -84.35 58.72 29.24
C THR A 61 -85.81 58.36 29.58
N GLY A 62 -86.30 58.82 30.75
CA GLY A 62 -87.73 59.08 30.98
C GLY A 62 -88.23 59.28 32.43
N ALA A 63 -88.43 60.55 32.83
CA ALA A 63 -89.52 61.12 33.66
C ALA A 63 -89.75 60.77 35.16
N ALA A 64 -89.98 61.81 35.99
CA ALA A 64 -91.03 61.93 37.02
C ALA A 64 -90.93 63.34 37.69
N GLN A 65 -91.87 64.27 37.52
CA GLN A 65 -93.15 64.51 38.22
C GLN A 65 -93.10 65.11 39.66
N SER A 66 -93.84 66.22 39.79
CA SER A 66 -94.77 66.62 40.87
C SER A 66 -94.30 67.38 42.12
N THR A 67 -94.90 68.56 42.34
CA THR A 67 -95.82 68.97 43.46
C THR A 67 -95.77 70.51 43.62
N GLY A 68 -96.88 71.27 43.44
CA GLY A 68 -97.86 71.70 44.47
C GLY A 68 -97.43 73.04 45.13
N ALA A 69 -98.23 74.05 45.45
CA ALA A 69 -99.67 74.32 45.49
C ALA A 69 -99.91 75.85 45.77
N ASP A 70 -101.20 76.23 45.85
CA ASP A 70 -101.83 77.38 46.55
C ASP A 70 -102.11 78.69 45.78
N ASP A 71 -103.21 79.43 46.01
CA ASP A 71 -104.63 79.17 46.33
C ASP A 71 -105.35 80.55 46.42
N THR A 72 -106.70 80.55 46.36
CA THR A 72 -107.69 81.56 46.85
C THR A 72 -108.31 82.65 45.92
N GLY A 73 -109.66 82.57 45.77
CA GLY A 73 -110.62 83.51 45.11
C GLY A 73 -111.01 84.76 45.96
N PRO A 74 -112.27 85.30 46.03
CA PRO A 74 -113.61 84.86 45.54
C PRO A 74 -114.49 86.02 44.88
N ASP A 75 -115.56 85.79 44.08
CA ASP A 75 -117.02 85.62 44.33
C ASP A 75 -117.95 86.88 44.43
N SER A 76 -119.19 86.74 43.90
CA SER A 76 -120.51 87.39 44.20
C SER A 76 -121.13 88.25 43.06
N THR A 77 -122.41 88.19 42.60
CA THR A 77 -123.67 87.45 42.91
C THR A 77 -124.79 87.89 41.91
N GLY A 78 -125.64 86.97 41.40
CA GLY A 78 -127.08 87.21 41.02
C GLY A 78 -127.52 87.04 39.54
N PRO A 79 -128.62 86.31 39.19
CA PRO A 79 -128.94 85.84 37.81
C PRO A 79 -129.94 86.70 37.00
N VAL A 80 -129.75 86.69 35.66
CA VAL A 80 -130.45 87.40 34.57
C VAL A 80 -131.05 86.31 33.62
N PRO A 81 -132.19 86.51 32.90
CA PRO A 81 -132.76 85.51 31.97
C PRO A 81 -131.85 85.18 30.77
N PRO A 82 -131.99 83.98 30.17
CA PRO A 82 -131.00 83.49 29.22
C PRO A 82 -131.02 84.20 27.87
N GLU A 83 -129.83 84.55 27.36
CA GLU A 83 -129.62 85.29 26.12
C GLU A 83 -128.55 84.62 25.25
N CYS A 84 -128.96 83.88 24.22
CA CYS A 84 -128.08 83.24 23.25
C CYS A 84 -127.02 84.20 22.65
N GLY A 85 -125.75 83.83 22.80
CA GLY A 85 -124.57 84.60 22.37
C GLY A 85 -123.97 85.48 23.46
N ASN A 86 -124.27 85.22 24.73
CA ASN A 86 -123.73 85.93 25.90
C ASN A 86 -122.49 85.24 26.54
N GLU A 87 -121.98 84.18 25.92
CA GLU A 87 -120.84 83.35 26.34
C GLU A 87 -121.06 82.60 27.67
N ARG A 88 -122.32 82.38 28.06
CA ARG A 88 -122.66 81.61 29.26
C ARG A 88 -123.66 80.53 28.90
N LEU A 89 -123.33 79.28 29.20
CA LEU A 89 -124.27 78.17 29.06
C LEU A 89 -125.38 78.31 30.12
N GLU A 90 -126.60 78.57 29.68
CA GLU A 90 -127.76 78.74 30.54
C GLU A 90 -128.75 77.57 30.40
N GLU A 91 -129.61 77.36 31.40
CA GLU A 91 -130.52 76.22 31.42
C GLU A 91 -131.54 76.30 30.26
N GLY A 92 -131.28 75.54 29.18
CA GLY A 92 -132.07 75.50 27.95
C GLY A 92 -131.28 75.60 26.64
N GLU A 93 -129.97 75.87 26.68
CA GLU A 93 -129.08 75.99 25.52
C GLU A 93 -128.15 74.76 25.39
N GLU A 94 -127.84 74.30 24.17
CA GLU A 94 -126.85 73.22 23.95
C GLU A 94 -125.42 73.78 23.81
N CYS A 95 -125.29 75.04 23.41
CA CYS A 95 -124.06 75.82 23.33
C CYS A 95 -124.41 77.32 23.38
N ASP A 96 -123.48 78.19 23.76
CA ASP A 96 -123.62 79.65 23.68
C ASP A 96 -122.32 80.29 23.17
N GLY A 97 -122.36 80.90 21.98
CA GLY A 97 -121.20 81.56 21.38
C GLY A 97 -120.06 80.57 21.12
N SER A 98 -118.95 80.71 21.85
CA SER A 98 -117.82 79.76 21.81
C SER A 98 -117.86 78.69 22.91
N GLU A 99 -118.80 78.78 23.84
CA GLU A 99 -119.00 77.78 24.89
C GLU A 99 -119.83 76.63 24.32
N LEU A 100 -119.17 75.51 24.01
CA LEU A 100 -119.76 74.34 23.35
C LEU A 100 -120.13 73.22 24.34
N ASP A 101 -120.25 73.53 25.64
CA ASP A 101 -120.49 72.56 26.72
C ASP A 101 -119.45 71.41 26.73
N GLY A 102 -118.20 71.74 26.36
CA GLY A 102 -117.10 70.78 26.24
C GLY A 102 -117.25 69.75 25.10
N GLN A 103 -118.19 69.92 24.18
CA GLN A 103 -118.32 69.09 22.98
C GLN A 103 -117.42 69.59 21.86
N ASP A 104 -116.94 68.64 21.06
CA ASP A 104 -116.30 68.86 19.76
C ASP A 104 -116.85 67.85 18.75
N CYS A 105 -116.40 67.89 17.49
CA CYS A 105 -116.86 66.94 16.47
C CYS A 105 -116.61 65.49 16.89
N VAL A 106 -115.50 65.22 17.60
CA VAL A 106 -115.15 63.88 18.10
C VAL A 106 -116.12 63.40 19.18
N GLY A 107 -116.46 64.27 20.14
CA GLY A 107 -117.45 64.01 21.19
C GLY A 107 -118.85 63.75 20.65
N LEU A 108 -119.18 64.30 19.48
CA LEU A 108 -120.46 64.10 18.79
C LEU A 108 -120.47 62.91 17.80
N GLY A 109 -119.37 62.16 17.68
CA GLY A 109 -119.28 60.94 16.87
C GLY A 109 -118.79 61.13 15.43
N PHE A 110 -118.06 62.20 15.14
CA PHE A 110 -117.31 62.43 13.89
C PHE A 110 -115.81 62.21 14.14
N ASP A 111 -115.00 61.97 13.11
CA ASP A 111 -113.57 61.66 13.28
C ASP A 111 -112.73 62.91 13.53
N GLU A 112 -113.08 64.04 12.91
CA GLU A 112 -112.46 65.35 13.13
C GLU A 112 -113.37 66.51 12.67
N GLY A 113 -112.89 67.75 12.76
CA GLY A 113 -113.56 68.95 12.26
C GLY A 113 -113.81 70.02 13.33
N ALA A 114 -114.31 71.18 12.90
CA ALA A 114 -114.60 72.31 13.79
C ALA A 114 -116.09 72.32 14.17
N LEU A 115 -116.39 72.11 15.45
CA LEU A 115 -117.75 72.25 15.97
C LEU A 115 -118.02 73.73 16.25
N ALA A 116 -119.16 74.25 15.78
CA ALA A 116 -119.59 75.62 16.05
C ALA A 116 -120.97 75.66 16.73
N CYS A 117 -121.32 76.80 17.31
CA CYS A 117 -122.65 77.05 17.86
C CYS A 117 -123.47 77.92 16.92
N ASP A 118 -124.72 77.55 16.64
CA ASP A 118 -125.63 78.43 15.88
C ASP A 118 -126.01 79.65 16.75
N PRO A 119 -125.68 80.88 16.33
CA PRO A 119 -125.83 82.09 17.13
C PRO A 119 -127.29 82.58 17.26
N ARG A 120 -128.27 81.88 16.68
CA ARG A 120 -129.70 82.20 16.81
C ARG A 120 -130.47 81.15 17.59
N THR A 121 -130.06 79.90 17.50
CA THR A 121 -130.77 78.77 18.12
C THR A 121 -130.05 78.18 19.30
N CYS A 122 -128.77 78.50 19.52
CA CYS A 122 -127.95 77.94 20.61
C CYS A 122 -127.93 76.39 20.59
N THR A 123 -127.78 75.84 19.37
CA THR A 123 -127.63 74.41 19.06
C THR A 123 -126.36 74.17 18.25
N PHE A 124 -125.77 72.97 18.35
CA PHE A 124 -124.53 72.63 17.63
C PHE A 124 -124.69 72.65 16.09
N ASP A 125 -123.84 73.40 15.41
CA ASP A 125 -123.62 73.34 13.96
C ASP A 125 -122.51 72.33 13.65
N ARG A 126 -122.91 71.23 13.01
CA ARG A 126 -122.05 70.07 12.70
C ARG A 126 -121.61 70.03 11.25
N SER A 127 -121.83 71.10 10.49
CA SER A 127 -121.58 71.11 9.05
C SER A 127 -120.09 71.06 8.68
N GLU A 128 -119.20 71.42 9.60
CA GLU A 128 -117.74 71.32 9.43
C GLU A 128 -117.12 70.10 10.15
N CYS A 129 -117.95 69.14 10.61
CA CYS A 129 -117.48 67.85 11.11
C CYS A 129 -117.31 66.82 9.98
N VAL A 130 -116.24 66.02 10.01
CA VAL A 130 -115.84 65.05 8.97
C VAL A 130 -115.86 63.62 9.51
N SER A 131 -116.27 62.64 8.70
CA SER A 131 -116.19 61.20 9.00
C SER A 131 -115.58 60.42 7.83
N TRP A 132 -114.69 59.45 8.10
CA TRP A 132 -113.88 58.71 7.12
C TRP A 132 -114.32 57.23 7.00
N GLU A 133 -114.42 56.68 5.77
CA GLU A 133 -114.75 55.27 5.48
C GLU A 133 -113.72 54.66 4.51
N CYS A 134 -113.15 53.49 4.83
CA CYS A 134 -112.21 52.75 3.96
C CYS A 134 -112.96 52.12 2.75
N GLY A 135 -112.52 52.39 1.52
CA GLY A 135 -113.11 51.85 0.27
C GLY A 135 -113.94 52.84 -0.57
N ASP A 136 -113.65 54.14 -0.48
CA ASP A 136 -114.25 55.22 -1.24
C ASP A 136 -113.62 55.50 -2.63
N GLY A 137 -112.53 54.82 -2.96
CA GLY A 137 -111.83 54.82 -4.24
C GLY A 137 -110.73 55.87 -4.38
N THR A 138 -110.28 56.50 -3.28
CA THR A 138 -109.08 57.34 -3.25
C THR A 138 -108.15 57.08 -2.06
N ILE A 139 -106.89 56.67 -2.28
CA ILE A 139 -105.91 56.53 -1.18
C ILE A 139 -105.66 57.89 -0.52
N GLN A 140 -106.06 58.05 0.75
CA GLN A 140 -105.90 59.28 1.54
C GLN A 140 -105.34 59.02 2.95
N PRO A 141 -104.56 59.94 3.55
CA PRO A 141 -103.96 59.69 4.87
C PRO A 141 -105.03 59.53 5.96
N PRO A 142 -105.12 58.41 6.71
CA PRO A 142 -104.02 57.49 7.05
C PRO A 142 -103.97 56.14 6.28
N GLU A 143 -104.70 55.98 5.19
CA GLU A 143 -104.73 54.76 4.37
C GLU A 143 -103.41 54.56 3.61
N THR A 144 -103.02 53.29 3.42
CA THR A 144 -101.79 52.92 2.68
C THR A 144 -102.09 52.12 1.41
N CYS A 145 -103.30 51.62 1.27
CA CYS A 145 -103.84 50.95 0.09
C CYS A 145 -105.37 51.08 0.10
N GLU A 146 -106.02 50.78 -1.03
CA GLU A 146 -107.47 50.77 -1.10
C GLU A 146 -108.04 49.76 -2.10
N GLY A 147 -108.83 48.81 -1.60
CA GLY A 147 -109.38 47.75 -2.45
C GLY A 147 -108.28 47.01 -3.22
N ASP A 148 -108.29 47.16 -4.56
CA ASP A 148 -107.27 46.60 -5.45
C ASP A 148 -106.15 47.60 -5.82
N GLU A 149 -106.25 48.87 -5.40
CA GLU A 149 -105.24 49.92 -5.62
C GLU A 149 -104.17 49.86 -4.51
N LEU A 150 -103.01 49.28 -4.84
CA LEU A 150 -101.91 49.02 -3.91
C LEU A 150 -100.77 50.07 -4.00
N ASP A 151 -101.04 51.24 -4.61
CA ASP A 151 -100.05 52.30 -4.88
C ASP A 151 -98.78 51.81 -5.61
N GLY A 152 -98.95 50.82 -6.49
CA GLY A 152 -97.85 50.21 -7.26
C GLY A 152 -96.99 49.21 -6.50
N ASN A 153 -97.38 48.82 -5.29
CA ASN A 153 -96.66 47.83 -4.49
C ASN A 153 -97.12 46.40 -4.80
N ASP A 154 -96.17 45.47 -4.77
CA ASP A 154 -96.37 44.02 -4.71
C ASP A 154 -95.48 43.40 -3.61
N CYS A 155 -95.56 42.09 -3.41
CA CYS A 155 -94.80 41.40 -2.36
C CYS A 155 -93.28 41.65 -2.43
N THR A 156 -92.71 41.90 -3.61
CA THR A 156 -91.27 42.12 -3.81
C THR A 156 -90.85 43.57 -3.56
N THR A 157 -91.78 44.53 -3.68
CA THR A 157 -91.46 45.97 -3.57
C THR A 157 -91.66 46.55 -2.17
N LEU A 158 -92.30 45.81 -1.25
CA LEU A 158 -92.53 46.26 0.14
C LEU A 158 -91.26 46.37 0.99
N GLY A 159 -90.12 45.85 0.52
CA GLY A 159 -88.86 45.86 1.28
C GLY A 159 -88.88 44.99 2.54
N MET A 160 -89.84 44.07 2.64
CA MET A 160 -90.04 43.16 3.78
C MET A 160 -89.45 41.75 3.56
N GLY A 161 -88.73 41.53 2.45
CA GLY A 161 -87.99 40.29 2.18
C GLY A 161 -88.79 39.15 1.56
N PHE A 162 -89.93 39.42 0.92
CA PHE A 162 -90.68 38.41 0.15
C PHE A 162 -90.21 38.37 -1.30
N ASP A 163 -90.07 37.17 -1.86
CA ASP A 163 -89.54 36.93 -3.21
C ASP A 163 -90.66 36.75 -4.26
N ALA A 164 -91.86 36.37 -3.82
CA ALA A 164 -93.04 36.19 -4.66
C ALA A 164 -94.36 36.29 -3.86
N GLY A 165 -95.50 36.07 -4.53
CA GLY A 165 -96.83 35.98 -3.88
C GLY A 165 -97.84 37.00 -4.39
N THR A 166 -98.97 37.13 -3.71
CA THR A 166 -100.04 38.10 -4.02
C THR A 166 -100.25 39.04 -2.84
N LEU A 167 -100.03 40.32 -3.06
CA LEU A 167 -100.29 41.38 -2.08
C LEU A 167 -101.76 41.81 -2.15
N ALA A 168 -102.42 41.98 -1.00
CA ALA A 168 -103.80 42.46 -0.92
C ALA A 168 -103.91 43.68 0.02
N CYS A 169 -105.05 44.36 0.00
CA CYS A 169 -105.38 45.43 0.95
C CYS A 169 -106.41 44.94 1.96
N ASP A 170 -106.17 45.17 3.25
CA ASP A 170 -107.16 44.83 4.29
C ASP A 170 -108.39 45.75 4.16
N PRO A 171 -109.60 45.18 3.98
CA PRO A 171 -110.82 45.95 3.70
C PRO A 171 -111.39 46.69 4.92
N SER A 172 -110.79 46.56 6.10
CA SER A 172 -111.24 47.20 7.34
C SER A 172 -110.22 48.19 7.90
N SER A 173 -108.92 47.98 7.65
CA SER A 173 -107.87 48.87 8.11
C SER A 173 -107.17 49.65 7.00
N CYS A 174 -107.44 49.36 5.71
CA CYS A 174 -106.79 50.01 4.57
C CYS A 174 -105.23 49.96 4.68
N THR A 175 -104.73 48.82 5.18
CA THR A 175 -103.30 48.47 5.29
C THR A 175 -102.97 47.24 4.47
N PHE A 176 -101.73 47.14 3.98
CA PHE A 176 -101.26 45.97 3.22
C PHE A 176 -101.43 44.65 4.00
N ASP A 177 -102.14 43.69 3.40
CA ASP A 177 -102.22 42.30 3.84
C ASP A 177 -101.16 41.47 3.11
N VAL A 178 -100.10 41.15 3.85
CA VAL A 178 -98.94 40.38 3.37
C VAL A 178 -99.09 38.87 3.52
N SER A 179 -100.25 38.37 3.98
CA SER A 179 -100.44 36.93 4.22
C SER A 179 -100.36 36.07 2.96
N GLY A 180 -100.52 36.68 1.77
CA GLY A 180 -100.33 36.04 0.47
C GLY A 180 -98.91 36.13 -0.11
N CYS A 181 -97.97 36.77 0.60
CA CYS A 181 -96.57 36.89 0.20
C CYS A 181 -95.73 35.70 0.69
N VAL A 182 -94.78 35.25 -0.13
CA VAL A 182 -93.88 34.11 0.17
C VAL A 182 -92.41 34.52 0.02
N SER A 183 -91.56 33.99 0.90
CA SER A 183 -90.10 34.06 0.81
C SER A 183 -89.56 32.64 0.68
N TRP A 184 -88.61 32.41 -0.22
CA TRP A 184 -87.97 31.10 -0.38
C TRP A 184 -86.77 31.04 0.56
N GLU A 185 -86.90 30.25 1.63
CA GLU A 185 -85.80 30.00 2.56
C GLU A 185 -84.92 28.88 2.00
N CYS A 186 -83.62 29.16 1.87
CA CYS A 186 -82.62 28.14 1.60
C CYS A 186 -82.56 27.13 2.75
N ASN A 187 -82.37 25.85 2.45
CA ASN A 187 -82.35 24.72 3.39
C ASN A 187 -83.75 24.32 3.90
N ASN A 188 -84.75 24.41 3.04
CA ASN A 188 -86.14 24.02 3.32
C ASN A 188 -86.43 22.53 3.03
N GLY A 189 -85.42 21.80 2.52
CA GLY A 189 -85.47 20.38 2.22
C GLY A 189 -86.00 20.04 0.82
N THR A 190 -86.18 21.03 -0.05
CA THR A 190 -86.58 20.86 -1.45
C THR A 190 -85.79 21.79 -2.36
N LEU A 191 -85.26 21.27 -3.47
CA LEU A 191 -84.56 22.08 -4.46
C LEU A 191 -85.55 22.94 -5.26
N ASP A 192 -85.60 24.25 -4.97
CA ASP A 192 -86.54 25.20 -5.57
C ASP A 192 -86.03 25.83 -6.88
N PRO A 193 -86.92 26.31 -7.78
CA PRO A 193 -86.52 26.93 -9.03
C PRO A 193 -85.68 28.21 -8.83
N GLY A 194 -84.36 28.09 -9.03
CA GLY A 194 -83.39 29.18 -8.86
C GLY A 194 -82.24 28.84 -7.93
N GLU A 195 -82.36 27.77 -7.15
CA GLU A 195 -81.31 27.25 -6.26
C GLU A 195 -80.35 26.31 -7.02
N SER A 196 -79.07 26.32 -6.63
CA SER A 196 -78.10 25.35 -7.15
C SER A 196 -78.05 24.07 -6.29
N CYS A 197 -78.46 24.17 -5.03
CA CYS A 197 -78.57 23.11 -4.05
C CYS A 197 -79.51 23.57 -2.92
N ASP A 198 -80.08 22.63 -2.14
CA ASP A 198 -80.81 22.91 -0.89
C ASP A 198 -80.34 21.95 0.21
N GLY A 199 -79.65 22.49 1.23
CA GLY A 199 -79.16 21.69 2.35
C GLY A 199 -78.26 20.52 1.93
N ALA A 200 -78.80 19.30 2.03
CA ALA A 200 -78.10 18.07 1.62
C ALA A 200 -78.42 17.63 0.18
N ASP A 201 -79.41 18.24 -0.47
CA ASP A 201 -79.75 17.99 -1.87
C ASP A 201 -78.86 18.84 -2.78
N LEU A 202 -77.81 18.22 -3.34
CA LEU A 202 -76.81 18.87 -4.19
C LEU A 202 -77.10 18.68 -5.69
N ASP A 203 -78.33 18.31 -6.05
CA ASP A 203 -78.75 17.96 -7.44
C ASP A 203 -77.86 16.89 -8.10
N GLY A 204 -77.36 15.95 -7.28
CA GLY A 204 -76.46 14.88 -7.72
C GLY A 204 -75.01 15.33 -8.01
N ASN A 205 -74.63 16.56 -7.65
CA ASN A 205 -73.28 17.06 -7.80
C ASN A 205 -72.39 16.75 -6.59
N GLY A 206 -71.13 16.44 -6.85
CA GLY A 206 -70.03 16.42 -5.89
C GLY A 206 -68.81 17.15 -6.47
N CYS A 207 -67.75 17.32 -5.68
CA CYS A 207 -66.56 18.07 -6.09
C CYS A 207 -65.99 17.60 -7.45
N THR A 208 -65.98 16.29 -7.70
CA THR A 208 -65.46 15.70 -8.95
C THR A 208 -66.39 15.82 -10.15
N THR A 209 -67.69 16.04 -9.94
CA THR A 209 -68.69 16.10 -11.01
C THR A 209 -69.09 17.53 -11.39
N LEU A 210 -68.70 18.52 -10.59
CA LEU A 210 -68.99 19.95 -10.81
C LEU A 210 -68.26 20.53 -12.04
N GLY A 211 -67.28 19.80 -12.59
CA GLY A 211 -66.55 20.21 -13.80
C GLY A 211 -65.56 21.37 -13.59
N MET A 212 -65.25 21.69 -12.33
CA MET A 212 -64.38 22.79 -11.93
C MET A 212 -62.92 22.36 -11.66
N GLY A 213 -62.57 21.09 -11.90
CA GLY A 213 -61.20 20.58 -11.78
C GLY A 213 -60.79 20.11 -10.39
N PHE A 214 -61.74 19.82 -9.50
CA PHE A 214 -61.46 19.19 -8.22
C PHE A 214 -61.40 17.66 -8.35
N ASP A 215 -60.46 17.03 -7.67
CA ASP A 215 -60.21 15.58 -7.73
C ASP A 215 -60.79 14.83 -6.52
N ALA A 216 -61.06 15.55 -5.41
CA ALA A 216 -61.61 15.00 -4.18
C ALA A 216 -62.35 16.07 -3.34
N GLY A 217 -62.81 15.68 -2.15
CA GLY A 217 -63.46 16.57 -1.19
C GLY A 217 -64.98 16.40 -1.07
N THR A 218 -65.59 17.16 -0.17
CA THR A 218 -67.04 17.13 0.09
C THR A 218 -67.66 18.43 -0.38
N LEU A 219 -68.57 18.36 -1.35
CA LEU A 219 -69.33 19.52 -1.81
C LEU A 219 -70.43 19.80 -0.79
N ALA A 220 -70.55 21.05 -0.36
CA ALA A 220 -71.62 21.49 0.54
C ALA A 220 -72.52 22.50 -0.16
N CYS A 221 -73.69 22.76 0.41
CA CYS A 221 -74.56 23.85 0.00
C CYS A 221 -74.43 25.00 1.00
N ASP A 222 -74.18 26.20 0.50
CA ASP A 222 -74.16 27.39 1.35
C ASP A 222 -75.58 27.66 1.89
N PRO A 223 -75.77 27.69 3.22
CA PRO A 223 -77.09 27.69 3.84
C PRO A 223 -77.84 29.03 3.74
N VAL A 224 -77.23 30.06 3.15
CA VAL A 224 -77.84 31.39 3.00
C VAL A 224 -78.08 31.72 1.53
N SER A 225 -77.16 31.33 0.65
CA SER A 225 -77.18 31.68 -0.77
C SER A 225 -77.64 30.55 -1.69
N CYS A 226 -77.78 29.31 -1.18
CA CYS A 226 -78.16 28.13 -1.98
C CYS A 226 -77.26 27.90 -3.21
N ALA A 227 -76.00 28.32 -3.06
CA ALA A 227 -74.91 28.09 -4.00
C ALA A 227 -74.01 26.96 -3.51
N PHE A 228 -73.33 26.28 -4.44
CA PHE A 228 -72.35 25.26 -4.07
C PHE A 228 -71.18 25.88 -3.30
N ASP A 229 -70.93 25.38 -2.09
CA ASP A 229 -69.74 25.68 -1.31
C ASP A 229 -68.64 24.66 -1.67
N THR A 230 -67.65 25.14 -2.42
CA THR A 230 -66.49 24.36 -2.87
C THR A 230 -65.29 24.47 -1.93
N SER A 231 -65.43 25.11 -0.77
CA SER A 231 -64.30 25.33 0.17
C SER A 231 -63.70 24.03 0.73
N ALA A 232 -64.48 22.95 0.73
CA ALA A 232 -64.05 21.60 1.11
C ALA A 232 -63.80 20.67 -0.10
N CYS A 233 -63.74 21.22 -1.31
CA CYS A 233 -63.28 20.53 -2.51
C CYS A 233 -61.77 20.73 -2.68
N THR A 234 -61.07 19.66 -3.05
CA THR A 234 -59.60 19.65 -3.19
C THR A 234 -59.20 19.30 -4.62
N ALA A 235 -58.18 19.97 -5.15
CA ALA A 235 -57.60 19.71 -6.46
C ALA A 235 -56.18 19.15 -6.28
N CYS A 236 -55.89 18.00 -6.90
CA CYS A 236 -54.58 17.34 -6.79
C CYS A 236 -53.63 17.89 -7.85
N GLY A 237 -52.45 18.35 -7.43
CA GLY A 237 -51.40 18.92 -8.29
C GLY A 237 -51.34 20.45 -8.31
N ASP A 238 -51.92 21.13 -7.32
CA ASP A 238 -51.82 22.59 -7.14
C ASP A 238 -50.58 23.02 -6.33
N GLY A 239 -49.83 22.05 -5.80
CA GLY A 239 -48.56 22.22 -5.12
C GLY A 239 -48.67 22.51 -3.63
N THR A 240 -49.85 22.36 -3.04
CA THR A 240 -50.11 22.61 -1.61
C THR A 240 -51.01 21.52 -1.05
N ALA A 241 -50.59 20.83 0.02
CA ALA A 241 -51.42 19.81 0.67
C ALA A 241 -52.54 20.48 1.49
N GLN A 242 -53.80 20.36 1.03
CA GLN A 242 -54.95 21.04 1.64
C GLN A 242 -56.29 20.29 1.54
N GLY A 243 -57.15 20.52 2.54
CA GLY A 243 -58.48 19.89 2.58
C GLY A 243 -58.40 18.38 2.81
N ALA A 244 -58.87 17.58 1.85
CA ALA A 244 -58.97 16.12 1.98
C ALA A 244 -57.78 15.33 1.43
N GLU A 245 -56.78 15.99 0.85
CA GLU A 245 -55.57 15.32 0.39
C GLU A 245 -54.54 15.14 1.51
N LEU A 246 -53.78 14.05 1.43
CA LEU A 246 -52.69 13.75 2.37
C LEU A 246 -51.37 14.39 1.93
N CYS A 247 -51.24 14.74 0.64
CA CYS A 247 -50.06 15.33 0.03
C CYS A 247 -50.43 15.94 -1.34
N ASP A 248 -49.60 16.85 -1.85
CA ASP A 248 -49.66 17.35 -3.23
C ASP A 248 -48.24 17.46 -3.82
N GLY A 249 -47.92 16.59 -4.77
CA GLY A 249 -46.63 16.63 -5.46
C GLY A 249 -45.44 16.47 -4.50
N ALA A 250 -44.79 17.59 -4.18
CA ALA A 250 -43.65 17.65 -3.25
C ALA A 250 -44.04 18.10 -1.83
N ASP A 251 -45.24 18.65 -1.64
CA ASP A 251 -45.78 18.97 -0.34
C ASP A 251 -46.38 17.69 0.28
N LEU A 252 -45.67 17.09 1.23
CA LEU A 252 -46.06 15.82 1.87
C LEU A 252 -46.74 16.04 3.22
N ASP A 253 -47.18 17.26 3.55
CA ASP A 253 -47.75 17.64 4.85
C ASP A 253 -46.87 17.26 6.05
N GLY A 254 -45.55 17.31 5.86
CA GLY A 254 -44.56 16.94 6.89
C GLY A 254 -44.30 15.43 7.05
N GLU A 255 -44.95 14.58 6.26
CA GLU A 255 -44.71 13.14 6.25
C GLU A 255 -43.40 12.77 5.55
N THR A 256 -42.77 11.69 6.03
CA THR A 256 -41.49 11.16 5.58
C THR A 256 -41.55 9.63 5.57
N CYS A 257 -40.58 8.95 4.95
CA CYS A 257 -40.50 7.49 5.04
C CYS A 257 -40.48 7.00 6.51
N VAL A 258 -39.80 7.76 7.40
CA VAL A 258 -39.72 7.48 8.85
C VAL A 258 -41.09 7.53 9.52
N THR A 259 -41.90 8.55 9.25
CA THR A 259 -43.23 8.69 9.85
C THR A 259 -44.23 7.68 9.26
N GLN A 260 -43.99 7.20 8.03
CA GLN A 260 -44.74 6.11 7.40
C GLN A 260 -44.27 4.70 7.79
N GLY A 261 -43.29 4.57 8.70
CA GLY A 261 -42.84 3.30 9.26
C GLY A 261 -41.73 2.58 8.50
N TYR A 262 -40.99 3.29 7.64
CA TYR A 262 -39.77 2.83 6.97
C TYR A 262 -38.56 3.56 7.55
N ASP A 263 -37.37 2.96 7.57
CA ASP A 263 -36.23 3.58 8.26
C ASP A 263 -35.63 4.79 7.53
N TYR A 264 -35.65 4.81 6.19
CA TYR A 264 -35.12 5.91 5.39
C TYR A 264 -35.69 5.96 3.97
N GLY A 265 -35.25 6.93 3.18
CA GLY A 265 -35.61 7.08 1.77
C GLY A 265 -36.38 8.36 1.47
N THR A 266 -36.89 8.45 0.23
CA THR A 266 -37.66 9.60 -0.24
C THR A 266 -39.11 9.17 -0.43
N LEU A 267 -39.99 9.68 0.43
CA LEU A 267 -41.43 9.49 0.30
C LEU A 267 -41.93 10.38 -0.85
N ALA A 268 -42.84 9.86 -1.66
CA ALA A 268 -43.47 10.63 -2.73
C ALA A 268 -44.99 10.67 -2.55
N CYS A 269 -45.64 11.67 -3.13
CA CYS A 269 -47.09 11.73 -3.19
C CYS A 269 -47.61 10.89 -4.35
N ALA A 270 -48.63 10.05 -4.11
CA ALA A 270 -49.28 9.33 -5.20
C ALA A 270 -50.07 10.29 -6.10
N ALA A 271 -50.23 9.97 -7.39
CA ALA A 271 -50.84 10.86 -8.39
C ALA A 271 -52.32 11.24 -8.14
N GLY A 272 -52.98 10.64 -7.15
CA GLY A 272 -54.34 11.00 -6.73
C GLY A 272 -54.41 11.66 -5.36
N CYS A 273 -53.27 12.05 -4.77
CA CYS A 273 -53.13 12.84 -3.53
C CYS A 273 -53.78 12.25 -2.26
N GLY A 274 -54.46 11.11 -2.34
CA GLY A 274 -55.08 10.38 -1.22
C GLY A 274 -54.20 9.31 -0.57
N ALA A 275 -52.93 9.19 -0.98
CA ALA A 275 -51.98 8.22 -0.44
C ALA A 275 -50.52 8.65 -0.71
N PHE A 276 -49.60 8.18 0.13
CA PHE A 276 -48.18 8.25 -0.14
C PHE A 276 -47.70 7.05 -0.96
N ASP A 277 -46.71 7.27 -1.83
CA ASP A 277 -46.00 6.23 -2.58
C ASP A 277 -44.71 5.85 -1.84
N PRO A 278 -44.63 4.64 -1.24
CA PRO A 278 -43.47 4.19 -0.50
C PRO A 278 -42.37 3.58 -1.40
N ALA A 279 -42.49 3.62 -2.73
CA ALA A 279 -41.51 3.00 -3.63
C ALA A 279 -40.08 3.56 -3.46
N GLY A 280 -39.93 4.78 -2.95
CA GLY A 280 -38.64 5.39 -2.60
C GLY A 280 -38.22 5.21 -1.13
N CYS A 281 -39.03 4.53 -0.31
CA CYS A 281 -38.76 4.23 1.09
C CYS A 281 -38.12 2.85 1.25
N ASN A 282 -37.15 2.75 2.16
CA ASN A 282 -36.37 1.54 2.39
C ASN A 282 -36.38 1.19 3.88
N ASP A 283 -36.33 -0.12 4.14
CA ASP A 283 -36.24 -0.72 5.47
C ASP A 283 -34.77 -1.05 5.75
N TYR A 284 -34.31 -0.81 6.97
CA TYR A 284 -32.93 -1.08 7.35
C TYR A 284 -32.64 -2.58 7.27
N SER A 285 -31.74 -2.96 6.35
CA SER A 285 -31.29 -4.33 6.19
C SER A 285 -29.78 -4.35 6.15
N CYS A 286 -29.18 -5.00 7.15
CA CYS A 286 -27.75 -5.22 7.19
C CYS A 286 -27.30 -6.04 5.95
N GLY A 287 -26.38 -5.50 5.14
CA GLY A 287 -25.91 -6.15 3.92
C GLY A 287 -26.61 -5.68 2.64
N ASP A 288 -27.19 -4.48 2.61
CA ASP A 288 -27.79 -3.87 1.43
C ASP A 288 -26.77 -3.18 0.51
N GLY A 289 -25.51 -3.11 0.95
CA GLY A 289 -24.38 -2.56 0.20
C GLY A 289 -24.14 -1.07 0.45
N MET A 290 -24.81 -0.44 1.41
CA MET A 290 -24.56 0.93 1.83
C MET A 290 -24.49 1.07 3.34
N ILE A 291 -23.41 1.66 3.86
CA ILE A 291 -23.35 2.06 5.26
C ILE A 291 -24.27 3.27 5.50
N THR A 292 -25.23 3.14 6.41
CA THR A 292 -26.22 4.15 6.80
C THR A 292 -26.03 4.63 8.26
N PRO A 293 -25.08 5.55 8.53
CA PRO A 293 -24.76 5.96 9.90
C PRO A 293 -25.92 6.61 10.67
N ALA A 294 -26.90 7.18 9.96
CA ALA A 294 -28.05 7.88 10.55
C ALA A 294 -28.95 6.97 11.41
N VAL A 295 -28.93 5.65 11.15
CA VAL A 295 -29.73 4.65 11.87
C VAL A 295 -28.88 3.72 12.76
N GLY A 296 -27.60 4.04 12.94
CA GLY A 296 -26.69 3.31 13.84
C GLY A 296 -25.84 2.21 13.20
N GLU A 297 -25.86 2.12 11.87
CA GLU A 297 -25.00 1.21 11.11
C GLU A 297 -23.54 1.63 11.17
N GLN A 298 -22.65 0.69 11.48
CA GLN A 298 -21.20 0.94 11.54
C GLN A 298 -20.47 0.41 10.30
N CYS A 299 -21.02 -0.61 9.64
CA CYS A 299 -20.46 -1.30 8.48
C CYS A 299 -21.58 -2.01 7.72
N ASP A 300 -21.37 -2.40 6.46
CA ASP A 300 -22.29 -3.22 5.66
C ASP A 300 -21.53 -4.38 5.02
N GLY A 301 -21.78 -5.60 5.49
CA GLY A 301 -21.15 -6.81 4.95
C GLY A 301 -19.62 -6.74 4.96
N ALA A 302 -19.00 -6.52 3.78
CA ALA A 302 -17.56 -6.36 3.63
C ALA A 302 -17.09 -4.88 3.61
N ASP A 303 -18.02 -3.93 3.45
CA ASP A 303 -17.73 -2.51 3.56
C ASP A 303 -17.68 -2.09 5.03
N LEU A 304 -16.45 -1.84 5.52
CA LEU A 304 -16.20 -1.42 6.90
C LEU A 304 -16.09 0.10 7.03
N GLY A 305 -16.41 0.87 5.99
CA GLY A 305 -16.34 2.34 6.02
C GLY A 305 -14.92 2.87 6.19
N GLY A 306 -13.93 2.11 5.70
CA GLY A 306 -12.51 2.40 5.87
C GLY A 306 -11.95 2.13 7.27
N GLN A 307 -12.75 1.52 8.16
CA GLN A 307 -12.29 1.16 9.50
C GLN A 307 -11.54 -0.18 9.53
N SER A 308 -10.62 -0.28 10.49
CA SER A 308 -9.88 -1.49 10.85
C SER A 308 -9.81 -1.59 12.37
N CYS A 309 -9.31 -2.71 12.90
CA CYS A 309 -9.16 -2.90 14.34
C CYS A 309 -8.36 -1.75 15.00
N THR A 310 -7.40 -1.15 14.28
CA THR A 310 -6.58 -0.04 14.80
C THR A 310 -7.28 1.33 14.75
N THR A 311 -8.33 1.50 13.95
CA THR A 311 -8.99 2.80 13.76
C THR A 311 -10.35 2.93 14.45
N ILE A 312 -10.95 1.83 14.93
CA ILE A 312 -12.23 1.86 15.67
C ILE A 312 -12.12 2.43 17.12
N GLY A 313 -10.92 2.86 17.54
CA GLY A 313 -10.73 3.67 18.75
C GLY A 313 -10.79 2.93 20.09
N VAL A 314 -10.83 1.59 20.08
CA VAL A 314 -10.95 0.74 21.28
C VAL A 314 -9.62 0.12 21.73
N GLY A 315 -8.49 0.48 21.10
CA GLY A 315 -7.15 0.09 21.55
C GLY A 315 -6.70 -1.29 21.12
N TYR A 316 -7.21 -1.81 19.99
CA TYR A 316 -6.63 -2.97 19.33
C TYR A 316 -5.44 -2.55 18.47
N ASP A 317 -4.40 -3.39 18.44
CA ASP A 317 -3.17 -3.11 17.71
C ASP A 317 -3.14 -3.78 16.33
N GLY A 318 -4.07 -4.71 16.07
CA GLY A 318 -4.14 -5.47 14.82
C GLY A 318 -5.38 -6.36 14.71
N GLY A 319 -5.35 -7.29 13.75
CA GLY A 319 -6.43 -8.24 13.51
C GLY A 319 -7.32 -7.93 12.31
N THR A 320 -8.34 -8.76 12.11
CA THR A 320 -9.33 -8.60 11.05
C THR A 320 -10.63 -8.12 11.66
N LEU A 321 -10.99 -6.87 11.34
CA LEU A 321 -12.29 -6.31 11.70
C LEU A 321 -13.33 -6.90 10.76
N ALA A 322 -14.44 -7.38 11.31
CA ALA A 322 -15.57 -7.86 10.52
C ALA A 322 -16.81 -7.03 10.81
N CYS A 323 -17.81 -7.17 9.93
CA CYS A 323 -19.14 -6.64 10.19
C CYS A 323 -20.05 -7.76 10.68
N ASP A 324 -20.74 -7.56 11.80
CA ASP A 324 -21.75 -8.52 12.24
C ASP A 324 -22.88 -8.55 11.20
N PRO A 325 -23.20 -9.71 10.60
CA PRO A 325 -24.16 -9.81 9.49
C PRO A 325 -25.63 -9.61 9.91
N THR A 326 -25.90 -9.44 11.20
CA THR A 326 -27.25 -9.25 11.75
C THR A 326 -27.46 -7.87 12.35
N THR A 327 -26.44 -7.30 12.98
CA THR A 327 -26.53 -6.00 13.65
C THR A 327 -25.83 -4.89 12.89
N CYS A 328 -24.99 -5.21 11.90
CA CYS A 328 -24.13 -4.27 11.18
C CYS A 328 -23.31 -3.34 12.10
N SER A 329 -22.95 -3.91 13.26
CA SER A 329 -21.96 -3.37 14.17
C SER A 329 -20.60 -4.01 13.91
N PHE A 330 -19.53 -3.31 14.26
CA PHE A 330 -18.18 -3.87 14.18
C PHE A 330 -18.05 -5.12 15.06
N ASP A 331 -17.75 -6.26 14.43
CA ASP A 331 -17.34 -7.48 15.11
C ASP A 331 -15.83 -7.41 15.37
N THR A 332 -15.50 -7.26 16.65
CA THR A 332 -14.11 -7.15 17.13
C THR A 332 -13.52 -8.48 17.59
N SER A 333 -14.24 -9.59 17.44
CA SER A 333 -13.74 -10.91 17.84
C SER A 333 -12.51 -11.37 17.03
N GLY A 334 -12.31 -10.82 15.84
CA GLY A 334 -11.10 -10.99 15.02
C GLY A 334 -10.00 -9.95 15.26
N CYS A 335 -10.22 -8.97 16.14
CA CYS A 335 -9.24 -7.96 16.52
C CYS A 335 -8.33 -8.47 17.65
N SER A 336 -7.05 -8.14 17.56
CA SER A 336 -6.03 -8.55 18.54
C SER A 336 -5.51 -7.37 19.35
N ILE A 337 -5.15 -7.63 20.61
CA ILE A 337 -4.59 -6.65 21.53
C ILE A 337 -3.17 -7.08 21.83
N CYS A 338 -2.21 -6.30 21.35
CA CYS A 338 -0.81 -6.61 21.55
C CYS A 338 -0.43 -6.31 23.00
N GLY A 339 0.04 -7.32 23.73
CA GLY A 339 0.52 -7.15 25.10
C GLY A 339 -0.25 -7.92 26.17
N ASN A 340 -1.17 -8.80 25.78
CA ASN A 340 -2.02 -9.58 26.68
C ASN A 340 -1.41 -10.95 27.07
N ASN A 341 -0.24 -11.28 26.52
CA ASN A 341 0.55 -12.50 26.67
C ASN A 341 -0.09 -13.78 26.08
N VAL A 342 -1.03 -13.65 25.15
CA VAL A 342 -1.67 -14.72 24.37
C VAL A 342 -1.48 -14.42 22.89
N ILE A 343 -1.00 -15.38 22.10
CA ILE A 343 -0.87 -15.20 20.65
C ILE A 343 -2.22 -15.53 20.00
N GLU A 344 -2.92 -14.52 19.52
CA GLU A 344 -4.14 -14.72 18.73
C GLU A 344 -3.85 -14.97 17.24
N ALA A 345 -4.87 -15.35 16.47
CA ALA A 345 -4.72 -15.79 15.08
C ALA A 345 -4.07 -14.76 14.13
N ALA A 346 -4.08 -13.47 14.49
CA ALA A 346 -3.50 -12.39 13.71
C ALA A 346 -2.12 -11.92 14.19
N GLU A 347 -1.59 -12.50 15.27
CA GLU A 347 -0.33 -12.11 15.88
C GLU A 347 0.77 -13.11 15.56
N ALA A 348 1.98 -12.60 15.30
CA ALA A 348 3.18 -13.43 15.22
C ALA A 348 3.75 -13.72 16.63
N CYS A 349 3.51 -12.81 17.57
CA CYS A 349 3.95 -12.86 18.95
C CYS A 349 3.07 -11.93 19.80
N ASP A 350 3.10 -12.10 21.12
CA ASP A 350 2.52 -11.16 22.08
C ASP A 350 3.48 -10.91 23.25
N PHE A 351 3.99 -9.67 23.37
CA PHE A 351 4.87 -9.25 24.46
C PHE A 351 6.11 -10.15 24.64
N LEU A 352 6.07 -11.05 25.62
CA LEU A 352 7.12 -12.04 25.90
C LEU A 352 6.80 -13.43 25.33
N ASN A 353 5.57 -13.65 24.91
CA ASN A 353 5.13 -14.86 24.23
C ASN A 353 5.51 -14.76 22.74
N LEU A 354 6.72 -15.19 22.41
CA LEU A 354 7.24 -15.17 21.03
C LEU A 354 6.84 -16.40 20.20
N GLY A 355 5.96 -17.26 20.71
CA GLY A 355 5.50 -18.44 19.97
C GLY A 355 6.58 -19.52 19.77
N GLY A 356 7.68 -19.43 20.51
CA GLY A 356 8.86 -20.29 20.33
C GLY A 356 9.89 -19.73 19.33
N GLU A 357 9.62 -18.57 18.73
CA GLU A 357 10.57 -17.90 17.86
C GLU A 357 11.74 -17.29 18.64
N THR A 358 12.91 -17.29 18.01
CA THR A 358 14.18 -16.79 18.52
C THR A 358 14.91 -16.06 17.40
N CYS A 359 15.96 -15.32 17.70
CA CYS A 359 16.80 -14.74 16.66
C CYS A 359 17.31 -15.80 15.66
N ILE A 360 17.59 -17.02 16.14
CA ILE A 360 18.01 -18.16 15.32
C ILE A 360 16.93 -18.59 14.31
N THR A 361 15.67 -18.68 14.74
CA THR A 361 14.58 -19.07 13.84
C THR A 361 14.20 -17.95 12.86
N GLN A 362 14.52 -16.69 13.20
CA GLN A 362 14.36 -15.52 12.32
C GLN A 362 15.56 -15.29 11.38
N GLY A 363 16.56 -16.18 11.37
CA GLY A 363 17.69 -16.16 10.44
C GLY A 363 18.91 -15.36 10.90
N PHE A 364 19.03 -15.09 12.21
CA PHE A 364 20.18 -14.45 12.84
C PHE A 364 20.97 -15.49 13.67
N ASP A 365 22.22 -15.20 14.03
CA ASP A 365 23.07 -16.19 14.71
C ASP A 365 22.86 -16.22 16.23
N ALA A 366 22.54 -15.08 16.83
CA ALA A 366 22.31 -14.93 18.27
C ALA A 366 21.46 -13.70 18.61
N GLY A 367 21.36 -13.38 19.90
CA GLY A 367 20.72 -12.17 20.41
C GLY A 367 19.39 -12.41 21.09
N THR A 368 18.69 -11.32 21.41
CA THR A 368 17.38 -11.34 22.06
C THR A 368 16.32 -10.87 21.07
N LEU A 369 15.40 -11.78 20.71
CA LEU A 369 14.25 -11.44 19.88
C LEU A 369 13.19 -10.79 20.77
N ALA A 370 12.58 -9.70 20.30
CA ALA A 370 11.45 -9.08 20.97
C ALA A 370 10.23 -9.08 20.04
N CYS A 371 9.05 -8.95 20.62
CA CYS A 371 7.85 -8.74 19.82
C CYS A 371 7.78 -7.28 19.36
N ALA A 372 7.51 -7.04 18.07
CA ALA A 372 7.43 -5.68 17.55
C ALA A 372 6.21 -4.94 18.12
N PRO A 373 6.24 -3.60 18.23
CA PRO A 373 5.06 -2.82 18.56
C PRO A 373 3.93 -3.12 17.56
N GLY A 374 2.84 -3.70 18.05
CA GLY A 374 1.70 -4.12 17.23
C GLY A 374 1.65 -5.61 16.86
N CYS A 375 2.57 -6.44 17.35
CA CYS A 375 2.47 -7.91 17.37
C CYS A 375 2.37 -8.62 16.00
N GLY A 376 2.35 -7.89 14.88
CA GLY A 376 2.34 -8.42 13.51
C GLY A 376 3.70 -8.95 13.02
N GLY A 377 4.73 -8.89 13.87
CA GLY A 377 6.08 -9.34 13.54
C GLY A 377 7.04 -9.23 14.71
N PHE A 378 8.31 -9.59 14.47
CA PHE A 378 9.35 -9.56 15.50
C PHE A 378 10.28 -8.36 15.33
N ASP A 379 10.67 -7.76 16.45
CA ASP A 379 11.74 -6.78 16.51
C ASP A 379 13.09 -7.52 16.57
N THR A 380 13.81 -7.47 15.45
CA THR A 380 15.12 -8.12 15.28
C THR A 380 16.28 -7.19 15.62
N SER A 381 16.04 -5.98 16.15
CA SER A 381 17.12 -5.04 16.49
C SER A 381 18.02 -5.53 17.63
N GLY A 382 17.49 -6.39 18.51
CA GLY A 382 18.26 -7.12 19.53
C GLY A 382 18.92 -8.41 19.03
N CYS A 383 18.68 -8.79 17.77
CA CYS A 383 19.32 -9.94 17.13
C CYS A 383 20.69 -9.58 16.59
N ILE A 384 21.60 -10.54 16.68
CA ILE A 384 23.00 -10.42 16.29
C ILE A 384 23.19 -11.27 15.04
N THR A 385 23.61 -10.63 13.95
CA THR A 385 24.19 -11.31 12.80
C THR A 385 25.69 -11.27 12.96
N TRP A 386 26.32 -12.43 13.17
CA TRP A 386 27.78 -12.52 13.07
C TRP A 386 28.11 -12.46 11.59
N SER A 387 28.74 -11.36 11.18
CA SER A 387 29.07 -11.16 9.78
C SER A 387 30.30 -11.97 9.44
N CYS A 388 30.09 -13.23 9.10
CA CYS A 388 31.15 -14.08 8.57
C CYS A 388 31.77 -13.40 7.33
N GLY A 389 33.05 -13.06 7.40
CA GLY A 389 33.80 -12.33 6.37
C GLY A 389 34.13 -10.87 6.71
N ASP A 390 34.02 -10.44 7.97
CA ASP A 390 34.41 -9.09 8.40
C ASP A 390 35.92 -8.94 8.71
N GLY A 391 36.65 -10.05 8.65
CA GLY A 391 38.10 -10.16 8.85
C GLY A 391 38.52 -10.37 10.31
N LEU A 392 37.60 -10.42 11.26
CA LEU A 392 37.88 -10.60 12.69
C LEU A 392 37.22 -11.89 13.21
N VAL A 393 37.97 -12.72 13.91
CA VAL A 393 37.38 -13.88 14.62
C VAL A 393 36.78 -13.37 15.93
N THR A 394 35.46 -13.28 16.00
CA THR A 394 34.73 -12.73 17.16
C THR A 394 34.14 -13.83 18.06
N LEU A 395 33.45 -13.45 19.15
CA LEU A 395 32.96 -14.37 20.16
C LEU A 395 31.81 -15.25 19.60
N GLY A 396 32.12 -16.47 19.19
CA GLY A 396 31.18 -17.42 18.58
C GLY A 396 31.67 -17.99 17.25
N GLU A 397 32.69 -17.37 16.65
CA GLU A 397 33.32 -17.80 15.41
C GLU A 397 34.59 -18.60 15.72
N VAL A 398 34.84 -19.66 14.95
CA VAL A 398 36.12 -20.40 14.97
C VAL A 398 37.07 -19.89 13.89
N CYS A 399 36.55 -19.14 12.90
CA CYS A 399 37.27 -18.51 11.79
C CYS A 399 36.41 -17.40 11.19
N ASP A 400 37.01 -16.49 10.40
CA ASP A 400 36.30 -15.46 9.63
C ASP A 400 36.86 -15.37 8.20
N GLY A 401 36.14 -15.92 7.22
CA GLY A 401 36.56 -15.91 5.81
C GLY A 401 37.96 -16.52 5.60
N ALA A 402 38.97 -15.67 5.37
CA ALA A 402 40.37 -16.09 5.24
C ALA A 402 41.16 -16.08 6.56
N ASN A 403 40.61 -15.47 7.61
CA ASN A 403 41.18 -15.46 8.95
C ASN A 403 40.80 -16.75 9.69
N LEU A 404 41.63 -17.78 9.57
CA LEU A 404 41.38 -19.11 10.16
C LEU A 404 41.80 -19.22 11.64
N ASP A 405 42.01 -18.11 12.35
CA ASP A 405 42.55 -18.06 13.72
C ASP A 405 43.87 -18.83 13.93
N GLY A 406 44.68 -18.95 12.88
CA GLY A 406 45.94 -19.71 12.91
C GLY A 406 45.78 -21.22 12.71
N GLU A 407 44.57 -21.71 12.46
CA GLU A 407 44.30 -23.10 12.13
C GLU A 407 44.68 -23.44 10.68
N SER A 408 44.99 -24.71 10.46
CA SER A 408 45.39 -25.31 9.18
C SER A 408 44.91 -26.77 9.15
N CYS A 409 44.93 -27.43 7.99
CA CYS A 409 44.60 -28.86 7.92
C CYS A 409 45.45 -29.69 8.91
N ILE A 410 46.72 -29.31 9.11
CA ILE A 410 47.64 -29.96 10.05
C ILE A 410 47.16 -29.84 11.51
N THR A 411 46.72 -28.65 11.92
CA THR A 411 46.25 -28.44 13.29
C THR A 411 44.86 -29.06 13.53
N GLN A 412 44.08 -29.26 12.46
CA GLN A 412 42.82 -30.00 12.47
C GLN A 412 43.01 -31.53 12.39
N GLY A 413 44.25 -32.02 12.31
CA GLY A 413 44.58 -33.44 12.41
C GLY A 413 44.78 -34.16 11.07
N PHE A 414 44.86 -33.42 9.96
CA PHE A 414 45.15 -33.95 8.62
C PHE A 414 46.64 -33.82 8.28
N ASP A 415 47.13 -34.54 7.28
CA ASP A 415 48.55 -34.45 6.87
C ASP A 415 48.85 -33.20 6.01
N GLY A 416 47.83 -32.62 5.36
CA GLY A 416 47.99 -31.42 4.54
C GLY A 416 46.70 -30.90 3.90
N GLY A 417 46.85 -29.91 3.00
CA GLY A 417 45.76 -29.36 2.21
C GLY A 417 45.42 -27.89 2.52
N THR A 418 44.30 -27.42 1.96
CA THR A 418 43.78 -26.06 2.16
C THR A 418 42.56 -26.10 3.08
N LEU A 419 42.73 -25.58 4.29
CA LEU A 419 41.62 -25.40 5.23
C LEU A 419 40.85 -24.14 4.85
N ALA A 420 39.53 -24.22 4.82
CA ALA A 420 38.66 -23.06 4.57
C ALA A 420 37.75 -22.81 5.77
N CYS A 421 37.25 -21.58 5.88
CA CYS A 421 36.21 -21.26 6.84
C CYS A 421 34.83 -21.59 6.26
N SER A 422 33.99 -22.29 7.03
CA SER A 422 32.60 -22.53 6.62
C SER A 422 31.85 -21.19 6.44
N PRO A 423 30.86 -21.07 5.53
CA PRO A 423 30.11 -19.83 5.32
C PRO A 423 29.40 -19.25 6.55
N GLY A 424 29.23 -20.05 7.61
CA GLY A 424 28.68 -19.61 8.89
C GLY A 424 29.72 -19.38 9.98
N CYS A 425 31.02 -19.47 9.69
CA CYS A 425 32.13 -19.18 10.62
C CYS A 425 32.17 -20.00 11.94
N VAL A 426 31.27 -20.97 12.12
CA VAL A 426 31.18 -21.86 13.30
C VAL A 426 31.95 -23.18 13.18
N ALA A 427 32.50 -23.45 12.00
CA ALA A 427 33.28 -24.66 11.71
C ALA A 427 34.29 -24.41 10.58
N PHE A 428 35.33 -25.23 10.53
CA PHE A 428 36.22 -25.30 9.37
C PHE A 428 35.64 -26.24 8.30
N ASP A 429 35.78 -25.85 7.04
CA ASP A 429 35.57 -26.72 5.90
C ASP A 429 36.87 -27.49 5.62
N THR A 430 36.84 -28.79 5.93
CA THR A 430 37.96 -29.71 5.78
C THR A 430 37.95 -30.45 4.44
N SER A 431 37.04 -30.12 3.52
CA SER A 431 36.96 -30.79 2.21
C SER A 431 38.19 -30.56 1.32
N GLY A 432 38.98 -29.52 1.60
CA GLY A 432 40.27 -29.25 0.95
C GLY A 432 41.48 -29.85 1.70
N CYS A 433 41.27 -30.54 2.82
CA CYS A 433 42.29 -31.25 3.57
C CYS A 433 42.42 -32.70 3.10
N PHE A 434 43.60 -33.29 3.25
CA PHE A 434 43.88 -34.69 2.87
C PHE A 434 44.73 -35.40 3.92
N ASP A 435 44.58 -36.73 3.97
CA ASP A 435 45.31 -37.64 4.85
C ASP A 435 46.18 -38.56 4.01
N CYS A 436 47.47 -38.63 4.34
CA CYS A 436 48.41 -39.38 3.53
C CYS A 436 48.36 -40.88 3.85
N GLY A 437 48.09 -41.70 2.83
CA GLY A 437 47.97 -43.14 2.96
C GLY A 437 46.53 -43.63 3.17
N ASP A 438 45.54 -42.85 2.74
CA ASP A 438 44.12 -43.22 2.79
C ASP A 438 43.68 -44.08 1.58
N GLY A 439 44.57 -44.25 0.60
CA GLY A 439 44.38 -45.01 -0.63
C GLY A 439 43.71 -44.25 -1.76
N VAL A 440 43.55 -42.93 -1.65
CA VAL A 440 42.92 -42.06 -2.64
C VAL A 440 43.85 -40.89 -2.97
N LEU A 441 44.26 -40.77 -4.24
CA LEU A 441 44.99 -39.60 -4.70
C LEU A 441 44.05 -38.38 -4.83
N ASN A 442 44.04 -37.51 -3.82
CA ASN A 442 43.27 -36.27 -3.86
C ASN A 442 44.07 -35.17 -4.58
N GLY A 443 43.39 -34.19 -5.17
CA GLY A 443 43.95 -33.25 -6.17
C GLY A 443 45.13 -32.35 -5.75
N PHE A 444 45.64 -32.47 -4.52
CA PHE A 444 46.83 -31.77 -4.02
C PHE A 444 47.96 -32.72 -3.55
N GLU A 445 47.73 -34.03 -3.53
CA GLU A 445 48.72 -35.05 -3.16
C GLU A 445 49.56 -35.43 -4.38
N GLN A 446 50.88 -35.52 -4.22
CA GLN A 446 51.74 -36.04 -5.30
C GLN A 446 51.67 -37.58 -5.38
N CYS A 447 51.32 -38.22 -4.26
CA CYS A 447 51.19 -39.66 -4.11
C CYS A 447 50.35 -39.96 -2.86
N ASP A 448 49.77 -41.16 -2.75
CA ASP A 448 49.13 -41.68 -1.54
C ASP A 448 49.66 -43.10 -1.26
N GLY A 449 50.53 -43.22 -0.25
CA GLY A 449 51.09 -44.51 0.16
C GLY A 449 51.83 -45.25 -0.98
N ALA A 450 51.15 -46.22 -1.61
CA ALA A 450 51.67 -46.99 -2.74
C ALA A 450 51.19 -46.48 -4.11
N ASP A 451 50.15 -45.64 -4.14
CA ASP A 451 49.70 -44.95 -5.34
C ASP A 451 50.61 -43.74 -5.59
N LEU A 452 51.43 -43.81 -6.63
CA LEU A 452 52.41 -42.76 -6.97
C LEU A 452 51.95 -41.91 -8.15
N ASP A 453 50.66 -41.93 -8.50
CA ASP A 453 50.09 -41.26 -9.70
C ASP A 453 50.80 -41.65 -11.02
N GLY A 454 51.34 -42.87 -11.07
CA GLY A 454 52.13 -43.36 -12.20
C GLY A 454 53.55 -42.79 -12.31
N GLU A 455 53.99 -41.97 -11.35
CA GLU A 455 55.34 -41.44 -11.29
C GLU A 455 56.36 -42.49 -10.82
N THR A 456 57.59 -42.33 -11.29
CA THR A 456 58.75 -43.19 -11.01
C THR A 456 59.97 -42.31 -10.78
N CYS A 457 61.06 -42.88 -10.27
CA CYS A 457 62.32 -42.14 -10.18
C CYS A 457 62.75 -41.57 -11.56
N ILE A 458 62.48 -42.30 -12.64
CA ILE A 458 62.81 -41.87 -14.01
C ILE A 458 62.01 -40.62 -14.42
N THR A 459 60.71 -40.58 -14.14
CA THR A 459 59.87 -39.42 -14.47
C THR A 459 60.18 -38.21 -13.57
N GLN A 460 60.72 -38.45 -12.37
CA GLN A 460 61.25 -37.43 -11.46
C GLN A 460 62.69 -36.98 -11.79
N GLY A 461 63.27 -37.45 -12.91
CA GLY A 461 64.57 -36.99 -13.42
C GLY A 461 65.79 -37.76 -12.92
N TYR A 462 65.59 -38.92 -12.30
CA TYR A 462 66.64 -39.83 -11.84
C TYR A 462 66.93 -40.94 -12.87
N THR A 463 68.07 -41.62 -12.77
CA THR A 463 68.44 -42.70 -13.72
C THR A 463 67.77 -44.03 -13.37
N GLY A 464 67.31 -44.20 -12.13
CA GLY A 464 66.61 -45.41 -11.68
C GLY A 464 66.25 -45.36 -10.19
N GLY A 465 66.00 -46.54 -9.60
CA GLY A 465 65.65 -46.68 -8.18
C GLY A 465 64.15 -46.86 -7.91
N THR A 466 63.76 -46.79 -6.64
CA THR A 466 62.35 -46.96 -6.19
C THR A 466 61.83 -45.64 -5.64
N LEU A 467 60.78 -45.10 -6.27
CA LEU A 467 60.10 -43.90 -5.78
C LEU A 467 59.16 -44.31 -4.66
N LEU A 468 59.17 -43.58 -3.56
CA LEU A 468 58.28 -43.82 -2.41
C LEU A 468 57.42 -42.58 -2.16
N CYS A 469 56.28 -42.76 -1.51
CA CYS A 469 55.50 -41.65 -0.98
C CYS A 469 55.97 -41.31 0.43
N ALA A 470 56.33 -40.04 0.68
CA ALA A 470 56.63 -39.58 2.02
C ALA A 470 55.34 -39.42 2.85
N PRO A 471 55.41 -39.41 4.20
CA PRO A 471 54.23 -39.23 5.06
C PRO A 471 53.47 -37.91 4.87
N ASN A 472 54.07 -36.92 4.18
CA ASN A 472 53.45 -35.65 3.82
C ASN A 472 52.96 -35.62 2.36
N CYS A 473 52.80 -36.79 1.73
CA CYS A 473 52.28 -36.96 0.37
C CYS A 473 53.07 -36.21 -0.71
N THR A 474 54.38 -36.09 -0.48
CA THR A 474 55.37 -35.66 -1.48
C THR A 474 56.22 -36.84 -1.92
N PHE A 475 56.72 -36.78 -3.15
CA PHE A 475 57.65 -37.79 -3.65
C PHE A 475 58.92 -37.86 -2.81
N ASN A 476 59.19 -39.04 -2.27
CA ASN A 476 60.43 -39.34 -1.57
C ASN A 476 61.43 -39.94 -2.57
N THR A 477 62.38 -39.11 -3.00
CA THR A 477 63.41 -39.47 -3.97
C THR A 477 64.69 -40.01 -3.34
N THR A 478 64.73 -40.23 -2.02
CA THR A 478 65.95 -40.72 -1.34
C THR A 478 66.38 -42.12 -1.76
N SER A 479 65.47 -42.91 -2.33
CA SER A 479 65.73 -44.26 -2.87
C SER A 479 65.83 -44.27 -4.40
N CYS A 480 65.93 -43.10 -5.03
CA CYS A 480 66.21 -42.94 -6.45
C CYS A 480 67.72 -42.83 -6.70
N SER A 481 68.21 -43.52 -7.73
CA SER A 481 69.62 -43.53 -8.13
C SER A 481 69.93 -42.32 -9.02
N SER A 482 71.08 -41.68 -8.80
CA SER A 482 71.53 -40.51 -9.56
C SER A 482 72.94 -40.74 -10.08
N CYS A 483 73.08 -40.76 -11.40
CA CYS A 483 74.38 -40.83 -12.04
C CYS A 483 75.27 -39.62 -11.67
N GLY A 484 76.49 -39.90 -11.20
CA GLY A 484 77.49 -38.91 -10.79
C GLY A 484 77.54 -38.63 -9.29
N ASN A 485 76.92 -39.47 -8.44
CA ASN A 485 76.90 -39.32 -6.98
C ASN A 485 78.11 -39.95 -6.26
N GLY A 486 78.99 -40.63 -7.01
CA GLY A 486 80.20 -41.32 -6.56
C GLY A 486 80.01 -42.76 -6.05
N LEU A 487 78.78 -43.27 -6.03
CA LEU A 487 78.41 -44.63 -5.60
C LEU A 487 77.82 -45.38 -6.79
N VAL A 488 78.24 -46.63 -7.01
CA VAL A 488 77.58 -47.48 -8.00
C VAL A 488 76.39 -48.15 -7.32
N ASP A 489 75.18 -47.63 -7.53
CA ASP A 489 73.95 -48.11 -6.90
C ASP A 489 72.82 -48.40 -7.89
N GLY A 490 71.84 -49.20 -7.45
CA GLY A 490 70.70 -49.58 -8.28
C GLY A 490 71.12 -50.26 -9.61
N PRO A 491 70.64 -49.75 -10.78
CA PRO A 491 70.96 -50.30 -12.10
C PRO A 491 72.27 -49.77 -12.71
N GLU A 492 73.03 -48.92 -12.02
CA GLU A 492 74.26 -48.33 -12.54
C GLU A 492 75.37 -49.37 -12.69
N VAL A 493 76.10 -49.33 -13.81
CA VAL A 493 77.29 -50.17 -14.02
C VAL A 493 78.58 -49.45 -13.59
N CYS A 494 78.52 -48.12 -13.47
CA CYS A 494 79.56 -47.22 -13.01
C CYS A 494 78.93 -45.90 -12.53
N ASP A 495 79.66 -45.09 -11.77
CA ASP A 495 79.24 -43.73 -11.40
C ASP A 495 80.44 -42.77 -11.46
N GLY A 496 80.42 -41.84 -12.42
CA GLY A 496 81.48 -40.84 -12.59
C GLY A 496 82.87 -41.50 -12.71
N ALA A 497 83.70 -41.34 -11.69
CA ALA A 497 85.04 -41.96 -11.60
C ALA A 497 85.05 -43.36 -10.96
N ASN A 498 83.95 -43.76 -10.32
CA ASN A 498 83.78 -45.08 -9.73
C ASN A 498 83.34 -46.09 -10.80
N LEU A 499 84.31 -46.72 -11.46
CA LEU A 499 84.08 -47.64 -12.57
C LEU A 499 83.76 -49.08 -12.13
N ALA A 500 83.39 -49.31 -10.86
CA ALA A 500 83.15 -50.63 -10.28
C ALA A 500 84.31 -51.64 -10.51
N GLY A 501 85.55 -51.14 -10.60
CA GLY A 501 86.75 -51.95 -10.86
C GLY A 501 86.94 -52.38 -12.33
N GLN A 502 86.11 -51.88 -13.26
CA GLN A 502 86.29 -52.12 -14.69
C GLN A 502 87.42 -51.27 -15.27
N THR A 503 88.09 -51.80 -16.29
CA THR A 503 89.16 -51.14 -17.05
C THR A 503 88.94 -51.37 -18.54
N CYS A 504 89.64 -50.64 -19.41
CA CYS A 504 89.60 -50.91 -20.85
C CYS A 504 89.91 -52.38 -21.16
N GLY A 505 90.85 -53.00 -20.41
CA GLY A 505 91.17 -54.42 -20.54
C GLY A 505 89.99 -55.35 -20.24
N THR A 506 89.19 -55.05 -19.20
CA THR A 506 88.01 -55.88 -18.89
C THR A 506 86.85 -55.67 -19.86
N GLN A 507 86.82 -54.54 -20.57
CA GLN A 507 85.86 -54.24 -21.65
C GLN A 507 86.31 -54.75 -23.03
N GLY A 508 87.42 -55.48 -23.12
CA GLY A 508 87.89 -56.13 -24.35
C GLY A 508 88.98 -55.38 -25.14
N PHE A 509 89.61 -54.37 -24.54
CA PHE A 509 90.67 -53.56 -25.15
C PHE A 509 92.02 -53.85 -24.47
N PRO A 510 92.78 -54.86 -24.94
CA PRO A 510 93.98 -55.36 -24.26
C PRO A 510 95.15 -54.36 -24.29
N ALA A 511 95.21 -53.45 -25.26
CA ALA A 511 96.24 -52.40 -25.34
C ALA A 511 96.05 -51.27 -24.30
N GLY A 512 95.01 -51.35 -23.46
CA GLY A 512 94.77 -50.41 -22.37
C GLY A 512 93.98 -49.15 -22.78
N GLY A 513 94.31 -48.01 -22.18
CA GLY A 513 93.58 -46.74 -22.33
C GLY A 513 92.80 -46.32 -21.08
N THR A 514 92.04 -45.22 -21.20
CA THR A 514 91.25 -44.66 -20.10
C THR A 514 89.79 -45.02 -20.28
N LEU A 515 89.24 -45.82 -19.36
CA LEU A 515 87.81 -46.13 -19.34
C LEU A 515 87.07 -45.00 -18.61
N ALA A 516 85.95 -44.54 -19.16
CA ALA A 516 85.08 -43.57 -18.49
C ALA A 516 83.66 -44.15 -18.30
N CYS A 517 82.91 -43.58 -17.37
CA CYS A 517 81.51 -43.89 -17.22
C CYS A 517 80.68 -43.05 -18.19
N SER A 518 79.72 -43.65 -18.88
CA SER A 518 78.76 -42.90 -19.71
C SER A 518 77.93 -41.96 -18.82
N GLY A 519 77.46 -40.84 -19.37
CA GLY A 519 76.68 -39.84 -18.64
C GLY A 519 75.31 -40.32 -18.14
N ASP A 520 74.88 -41.52 -18.55
CA ASP A 520 73.68 -42.20 -18.07
C ASP A 520 73.97 -43.32 -17.07
N CYS A 521 75.25 -43.57 -16.75
CA CYS A 521 75.73 -44.62 -15.84
C CYS A 521 75.27 -46.05 -16.17
N ALA A 522 74.64 -46.25 -17.34
CA ALA A 522 74.13 -47.55 -17.80
C ALA A 522 75.17 -48.32 -18.64
N SER A 523 76.26 -47.66 -19.04
CA SER A 523 77.32 -48.23 -19.86
C SER A 523 78.67 -47.56 -19.60
N PHE A 524 79.74 -48.18 -20.08
CA PHE A 524 81.07 -47.58 -20.10
C PHE A 524 81.32 -46.86 -21.43
N ASP A 525 81.91 -45.67 -21.35
CA ASP A 525 82.46 -44.98 -22.52
C ASP A 525 83.85 -45.56 -22.83
N THR A 526 83.91 -46.34 -23.91
CA THR A 526 85.13 -47.00 -24.40
C THR A 526 85.86 -46.20 -25.48
N SER A 527 85.46 -44.96 -25.76
CA SER A 527 86.03 -44.15 -26.85
C SER A 527 87.52 -43.82 -26.65
N ALA A 528 88.00 -43.82 -25.42
CA ALA A 528 89.40 -43.61 -25.04
C ALA A 528 90.15 -44.93 -24.70
N CYS A 529 89.55 -46.09 -25.01
CA CYS A 529 90.23 -47.37 -24.95
C CYS A 529 90.99 -47.65 -26.25
N LEU A 530 92.22 -48.15 -26.13
CA LEU A 530 93.10 -48.39 -27.28
C LEU A 530 92.88 -49.80 -27.85
N THR A 531 92.69 -49.89 -29.16
CA THR A 531 92.46 -51.15 -29.87
C THR A 531 93.72 -51.78 -30.47
N ASP A 532 94.82 -51.02 -30.53
CA ASP A 532 96.08 -51.41 -31.15
C ASP A 532 97.25 -50.80 -30.35
N SER A 533 98.30 -51.59 -30.08
CA SER A 533 99.48 -51.23 -29.27
C SER A 533 100.49 -50.35 -30.01
N GLY A 534 100.20 -49.94 -31.26
CA GLY A 534 100.99 -48.96 -32.02
C GLY A 534 102.32 -49.49 -32.59
N ASP A 535 102.94 -48.76 -33.52
CA ASP A 535 104.15 -49.22 -34.25
C ASP A 535 105.34 -49.47 -33.30
N CYS A 536 106.03 -50.61 -33.46
CA CYS A 536 107.22 -50.97 -32.67
C CYS A 536 108.43 -50.06 -32.92
N CYS A 537 108.52 -49.44 -34.10
CA CYS A 537 109.67 -48.60 -34.49
C CYS A 537 109.56 -47.15 -34.00
N ILE A 538 108.44 -46.77 -33.38
CA ILE A 538 108.20 -45.40 -32.92
C ILE A 538 107.66 -45.45 -31.48
N ALA A 539 108.06 -44.49 -30.65
CA ALA A 539 107.47 -44.33 -29.33
C ALA A 539 105.95 -44.08 -29.47
N ASN A 540 105.13 -45.07 -29.11
CA ASN A 540 103.67 -45.02 -29.27
C ASN A 540 102.95 -44.66 -27.96
N GLY A 541 103.66 -44.70 -26.82
CA GLY A 541 103.10 -44.28 -25.53
C GLY A 541 102.05 -45.24 -24.95
N SER A 542 101.91 -46.45 -25.48
CA SER A 542 101.14 -47.54 -24.91
C SER A 542 102.07 -48.65 -24.42
N PRO A 543 101.66 -49.53 -23.49
CA PRO A 543 102.42 -50.74 -23.20
C PRO A 543 102.35 -51.68 -24.41
N GLY A 544 103.52 -52.10 -24.89
CA GLY A 544 103.65 -53.00 -26.04
C GLY A 544 103.70 -52.30 -27.39
N CYS A 545 103.72 -53.11 -28.45
CA CYS A 545 103.64 -52.65 -29.83
C CYS A 545 102.91 -53.66 -30.71
N ASN A 546 102.56 -53.28 -31.93
CA ASN A 546 101.65 -54.02 -32.81
C ASN A 546 102.27 -55.28 -33.46
N GLU A 547 103.59 -55.44 -33.41
CA GLU A 547 104.30 -56.62 -33.90
C GLU A 547 104.59 -57.57 -32.72
N ALA A 548 103.71 -58.55 -32.51
CA ALA A 548 103.78 -59.49 -31.39
C ALA A 548 105.16 -60.18 -31.22
N GLY A 549 105.89 -60.39 -32.33
CA GLY A 549 107.23 -60.96 -32.29
C GLY A 549 108.27 -60.00 -31.71
N CYS A 550 108.23 -58.72 -32.10
CA CYS A 550 109.14 -57.72 -31.54
C CYS A 550 108.73 -57.32 -30.12
N GLU A 551 107.42 -57.16 -29.87
CA GLU A 551 106.88 -56.90 -28.55
C GLU A 551 107.39 -57.95 -27.54
N ALA A 552 107.18 -59.25 -27.80
CA ALA A 552 107.62 -60.30 -26.88
C ALA A 552 109.14 -60.32 -26.64
N ALA A 553 109.94 -60.03 -27.66
CA ALA A 553 111.39 -59.94 -27.53
C ALA A 553 111.82 -58.74 -26.69
N MET A 554 111.18 -57.59 -26.90
CA MET A 554 111.38 -56.38 -26.09
C MET A 554 110.88 -56.58 -24.66
N CYS A 555 109.72 -57.21 -24.41
CA CYS A 555 109.24 -57.50 -23.06
C CYS A 555 110.22 -58.38 -22.27
N ALA A 556 110.87 -59.33 -22.96
CA ALA A 556 111.85 -60.22 -22.32
C ALA A 556 113.17 -59.49 -22.00
N ALA A 557 113.54 -58.48 -22.80
CA ALA A 557 114.72 -57.67 -22.59
C ALA A 557 114.49 -56.55 -21.56
N ASP A 558 113.34 -55.89 -21.64
CA ASP A 558 112.89 -54.80 -20.78
C ASP A 558 111.37 -54.87 -20.57
N PRO A 559 110.91 -55.42 -19.42
CA PRO A 559 109.48 -55.47 -19.08
C PRO A 559 108.79 -54.11 -19.06
N TYR A 560 109.53 -53.00 -18.85
CA TYR A 560 108.96 -51.66 -18.86
C TYR A 560 108.23 -51.35 -20.17
N CYS A 561 108.77 -51.81 -21.31
CA CYS A 561 108.18 -51.57 -22.62
C CYS A 561 106.79 -52.19 -22.80
N CYS A 562 106.45 -53.24 -22.02
CA CYS A 562 105.20 -53.98 -22.15
C CYS A 562 104.26 -53.83 -20.97
N ASP A 563 104.78 -53.43 -19.81
CA ASP A 563 103.98 -53.24 -18.60
C ASP A 563 103.70 -51.76 -18.32
N THR A 564 104.51 -50.84 -18.85
CA THR A 564 104.45 -49.42 -18.50
C THR A 564 104.28 -48.53 -19.72
N LEU A 565 105.25 -48.53 -20.65
CA LEU A 565 105.24 -47.59 -21.76
C LEU A 565 106.23 -47.96 -22.87
N TRP A 566 105.78 -47.96 -24.12
CA TRP A 566 106.64 -48.02 -25.30
C TRP A 566 107.16 -46.62 -25.66
N ASP A 567 108.31 -46.27 -25.09
CA ASP A 567 108.97 -44.98 -25.29
C ASP A 567 110.07 -45.01 -26.37
N GLY A 568 110.85 -43.93 -26.47
CA GLY A 568 111.94 -43.82 -27.45
C GLY A 568 113.09 -44.81 -27.23
N ILE A 569 113.24 -45.34 -26.00
CA ILE A 569 114.23 -46.38 -25.69
C ILE A 569 113.70 -47.73 -26.18
N CYS A 570 112.42 -48.03 -25.97
CA CYS A 570 111.76 -49.24 -26.49
C CYS A 570 111.85 -49.30 -28.02
N ALA A 571 111.45 -48.21 -28.68
CA ALA A 571 111.53 -48.09 -30.14
C ALA A 571 112.97 -48.08 -30.67
N GLY A 572 113.89 -47.38 -29.98
CA GLY A 572 115.30 -47.31 -30.38
C GLY A 572 116.08 -48.62 -30.22
N ASN A 573 115.63 -49.51 -29.32
CA ASN A 573 116.22 -50.83 -29.11
C ASN A 573 115.61 -51.92 -29.99
N ALA A 574 114.45 -51.70 -30.61
CA ALA A 574 113.81 -52.64 -31.52
C ALA A 574 114.76 -53.16 -32.65
N PRO A 575 115.58 -52.31 -33.32
CA PRO A 575 116.61 -52.77 -34.26
C PRO A 575 117.59 -53.79 -33.70
N LEU A 576 117.98 -53.63 -32.44
CA LEU A 576 119.01 -54.45 -31.80
C LEU A 576 118.43 -55.74 -31.22
N VAL A 577 117.22 -55.68 -30.68
CA VAL A 577 116.62 -56.78 -29.91
C VAL A 577 115.81 -57.72 -30.80
N CYS A 578 115.02 -57.18 -31.71
CA CYS A 578 114.09 -57.95 -32.55
C CYS A 578 114.42 -57.87 -34.04
N GLY A 579 115.45 -57.11 -34.44
CA GLY A 579 116.00 -57.10 -35.80
C GLY A 579 115.10 -56.47 -36.85
N ILE A 580 114.07 -55.73 -36.42
CA ILE A 580 113.20 -54.91 -37.27
C ILE A 580 113.59 -53.43 -37.11
N CYS A 581 113.21 -52.56 -38.05
CA CYS A 581 113.61 -51.14 -38.05
C CYS A 581 115.09 -50.87 -38.43
N ALA A 582 115.79 -51.82 -39.06
CA ALA A 582 117.13 -51.63 -39.62
C ALA A 582 117.09 -51.52 -41.16
N GLY A 583 117.43 -50.34 -41.70
CA GLY A 583 117.51 -50.02 -43.13
C GLY A 583 116.33 -49.17 -43.61
N ASP A 584 116.63 -47.95 -44.08
CA ASP A 584 115.74 -46.86 -44.58
C ASP A 584 115.41 -45.74 -43.56
N GLY A 585 116.29 -45.50 -42.59
CA GLY A 585 116.11 -44.49 -41.53
C GLY A 585 116.85 -43.16 -41.70
N CYS A 586 117.47 -42.88 -42.85
CA CYS A 586 118.00 -41.54 -43.08
C CYS A 586 116.84 -40.57 -43.33
N THR A 587 116.87 -39.42 -42.66
CA THR A 587 115.84 -38.36 -42.77
C THR A 587 115.68 -37.84 -44.20
N HIS A 588 116.71 -38.01 -45.03
CA HIS A 588 116.66 -37.90 -46.48
C HIS A 588 117.76 -38.74 -47.15
N ASP A 589 117.74 -38.81 -48.48
CA ASP A 589 118.71 -39.52 -49.30
C ASP A 589 120.13 -38.92 -49.19
N LEU A 590 121.16 -39.77 -49.22
CA LEU A 590 122.57 -39.38 -49.06
C LEU A 590 123.07 -38.49 -50.21
N CYS A 591 122.48 -38.60 -51.41
CA CYS A 591 122.80 -37.78 -52.56
C CYS A 591 121.96 -36.49 -52.63
N THR A 592 121.20 -36.16 -51.57
CA THR A 592 120.40 -34.94 -51.52
C THR A 592 120.89 -34.04 -50.38
N THR A 593 121.13 -32.76 -50.68
CA THR A 593 121.49 -31.79 -49.63
C THR A 593 120.30 -31.51 -48.72
N GLY A 594 120.54 -31.34 -47.42
CA GLY A 594 119.48 -31.24 -46.43
C GLY A 594 119.96 -31.00 -45.00
N GLY A 595 119.11 -31.38 -44.05
CA GLY A 595 119.46 -31.39 -42.63
C GLY A 595 120.58 -32.39 -42.34
N THR A 596 121.09 -32.44 -41.11
CA THR A 596 122.10 -33.44 -40.78
C THR A 596 121.51 -34.85 -40.85
N LEU A 597 122.28 -35.80 -41.39
CA LEU A 597 121.95 -37.22 -41.32
C LEU A 597 122.50 -37.80 -40.01
N SER A 598 121.67 -38.60 -39.33
CA SER A 598 122.01 -39.13 -38.00
C SER A 598 122.95 -40.32 -38.11
N LEU A 599 123.91 -40.41 -37.18
CA LEU A 599 124.77 -41.60 -37.05
C LEU A 599 123.91 -42.86 -36.87
N GLY A 600 124.27 -43.92 -37.59
CA GLY A 600 123.58 -45.20 -37.64
C GLY A 600 122.44 -45.28 -38.66
N CYS A 601 122.15 -44.20 -39.41
CA CYS A 601 121.10 -44.24 -40.45
C CYS A 601 121.56 -44.94 -41.74
N ASP A 602 122.84 -44.79 -42.10
CA ASP A 602 123.52 -45.52 -43.18
C ASP A 602 125.02 -45.62 -42.86
N ALA A 603 125.66 -46.73 -43.22
CA ALA A 603 127.08 -46.96 -42.95
C ALA A 603 128.02 -45.96 -43.68
N CYS A 604 127.58 -45.42 -44.82
CA CYS A 604 128.26 -44.35 -45.54
C CYS A 604 128.19 -43.02 -44.77
N VAL A 605 127.03 -42.69 -44.19
CA VAL A 605 126.88 -41.51 -43.34
C VAL A 605 127.84 -41.60 -42.16
N ASP A 606 127.92 -42.75 -41.48
CA ASP A 606 128.85 -42.94 -40.36
C ASP A 606 130.32 -42.72 -40.76
N THR A 607 130.68 -43.11 -41.98
CA THR A 607 132.04 -42.93 -42.51
C THR A 607 132.32 -41.47 -42.80
N ILE A 608 131.41 -40.77 -43.49
CA ILE A 608 131.57 -39.35 -43.83
C ILE A 608 131.62 -38.51 -42.55
N CYS A 609 130.71 -38.73 -41.61
CA CYS A 609 130.66 -38.02 -40.34
C CYS A 609 131.93 -38.20 -39.49
N PHE A 610 132.67 -39.30 -39.67
CA PHE A 610 133.97 -39.49 -39.04
C PHE A 610 135.09 -38.64 -39.66
N TYR A 611 135.04 -38.41 -40.98
CA TYR A 611 136.06 -37.64 -41.71
C TYR A 611 135.75 -36.14 -41.79
N ASP A 612 134.48 -35.79 -41.98
CA ASP A 612 133.95 -34.45 -41.89
C ASP A 612 132.79 -34.38 -40.89
N SER A 613 133.12 -33.93 -39.67
CA SER A 613 132.13 -33.73 -38.60
C SER A 613 131.08 -32.67 -38.97
N TYR A 614 131.34 -31.79 -39.94
CA TYR A 614 130.36 -30.81 -40.37
C TYR A 614 129.07 -31.47 -40.90
N CYS A 615 129.18 -32.62 -41.57
CA CYS A 615 128.07 -33.33 -42.18
C CYS A 615 127.09 -33.95 -41.17
N CYS A 616 127.54 -34.34 -39.97
CA CYS A 616 126.66 -34.77 -38.87
C CYS A 616 126.25 -33.66 -37.92
N ASP A 617 127.10 -32.65 -37.71
CA ASP A 617 126.90 -31.69 -36.63
C ASP A 617 126.24 -30.39 -37.11
N THR A 618 126.39 -30.05 -38.39
CA THR A 618 125.96 -28.75 -38.92
C THR A 618 124.93 -28.88 -40.05
N ALA A 619 125.28 -29.52 -41.17
CA ALA A 619 124.37 -29.72 -42.29
C ALA A 619 124.90 -30.75 -43.29
N TRP A 620 124.00 -31.44 -43.99
CA TRP A 620 124.36 -32.26 -45.15
C TRP A 620 124.36 -31.39 -46.41
N ASP A 621 125.46 -30.71 -46.69
CA ASP A 621 125.56 -29.80 -47.83
C ASP A 621 126.19 -30.46 -49.07
N ILE A 622 126.48 -29.66 -50.11
CA ILE A 622 127.00 -30.18 -51.37
C ILE A 622 128.38 -30.84 -51.22
N PHE A 623 129.18 -30.43 -50.22
CA PHE A 623 130.46 -31.07 -49.95
C PHE A 623 130.24 -32.45 -49.31
N CYS A 624 129.27 -32.59 -48.40
CA CYS A 624 128.88 -33.89 -47.84
C CYS A 624 128.39 -34.86 -48.92
N VAL A 625 127.67 -34.36 -49.93
CA VAL A 625 127.23 -35.15 -51.09
C VAL A 625 128.42 -35.55 -51.98
N ASP A 626 129.35 -34.64 -52.28
CA ASP A 626 130.56 -34.94 -53.06
C ASP A 626 131.48 -35.97 -52.34
N GLU A 627 131.45 -35.97 -51.01
CA GLU A 627 132.19 -36.90 -50.16
C GLU A 627 131.64 -38.35 -50.21
N VAL A 628 130.36 -38.54 -50.57
CA VAL A 628 129.74 -39.86 -50.76
C VAL A 628 130.50 -40.69 -51.79
N GLU A 629 130.87 -40.08 -52.91
CA GLU A 629 131.64 -40.76 -53.95
C GLU A 629 133.04 -41.14 -53.43
N THR A 630 133.67 -40.20 -52.72
CA THR A 630 135.07 -40.30 -52.30
C THR A 630 135.27 -41.35 -51.21
N PHE A 631 134.40 -41.38 -50.20
CA PHE A 631 134.56 -42.24 -49.03
C PHE A 631 133.76 -43.54 -49.11
N CYS A 632 132.65 -43.56 -49.85
CA CYS A 632 131.75 -44.73 -49.89
C CYS A 632 131.81 -45.49 -51.22
N GLY A 633 132.49 -44.97 -52.25
CA GLY A 633 132.70 -45.68 -53.52
C GLY A 633 131.41 -45.95 -54.31
N LEU A 634 130.36 -45.19 -54.03
CA LEU A 634 129.08 -45.26 -54.74
C LEU A 634 129.16 -44.48 -56.07
N SER A 635 128.42 -44.93 -57.08
CA SER A 635 128.28 -44.26 -58.40
C SER A 635 127.93 -42.78 -58.23
N PRO A 636 128.32 -41.88 -59.14
CA PRO A 636 128.17 -40.45 -58.92
C PRO A 636 126.74 -40.05 -58.57
N CYS A 637 126.61 -39.24 -57.52
CA CYS A 637 125.32 -38.65 -57.12
C CYS A 637 124.85 -37.74 -58.27
N PRO A 638 123.60 -37.89 -58.75
CA PRO A 638 123.12 -37.25 -59.98
C PRO A 638 122.96 -35.73 -59.90
#